data_AF-A0A2A2WHG1-F1
#
_entry.id   AF-A0A2A2WHG1-F1
#
_cell.length_a   1.000
_cell.length_b   1.000
_cell.length_c   1.000
_cell.angle_alpha   90.00
_cell.angle_beta   90.00
_cell.angle_gamma   90.00
#
_symmetry.space_group_name_H-M   'P 1'
#
loop_
_entity.id
_entity.type
_entity.pdbx_description
1 polymer ?
#
loop_
_entity_poly.entity_id
_entity_poly.type
_entity_poly.pdbx_seq_one_letter_code
_entity_poly.pdbx_strand_id
1 'polypeptide(L)'
;MKRVTRGRTVSAASLQTLEDRRMLAVFGNVWPNPRDLTVSFPADGVQIGSQQNDINALLDTVAQRDQWQELALRAYQTWAVHADINVGLRNDYNNAFGVPGMLVGDPRFGEFRIGAFPQEGLIANSIPFQAVAGTYSGDLVLNSNEQFTFHDWAGNQGPDPATLTEGDRDLFSLLLHETGNTLGVDDNLLDWSVMFRQYTVPKGVLAPEDIASITALYGQRSDPYEQVDNGTLQVASLIPTPVGLDHQTEVIRSRGSLSAGTDVDYYKIVPIAGTESVTVRVRASGVSLLQSRLEVLDSFGQVIGQSSAVSVFENDNELTITGIANLDELYLRVSAVDASDVYAVGDYWIEVDYRSELQRAGDLHPGAYDSGPDTLFANFDLTDDEFGLDDHLAGAIEPVPSETPETKRYEIQSSVSSSADVDYFKITSPATIEGRLVVHVAGVGAVRPDVRLKVVDAQGQAVGANARLRGDGTFTVEVTQPEASQDYFVKVSVDPNSTVGAGNYVAIAEFESPQAQMNDLASGDLTGESDKFIRWTAGKTRLYRFDLNAASADADQAVRLTVYDAHTREVKMVAVAHAGITRSTLAWLQQGEYILRFTAIAVGTAPVTNVSFALTADGISDDQDDDMVDPADDPYYDPYDYSGGSYYDGEYNYGSEYYYYEYYYTGP
;
A
#
# COMPACT_ATOMS: atom_id res chain seq x y z
N MET A 1 6.53 52.55 52.98
CA MET A 1 5.72 51.91 51.93
C MET A 1 6.15 52.45 50.57
N LYS A 2 6.94 51.68 49.81
CA LYS A 2 7.19 51.89 48.37
C LYS A 2 6.71 50.63 47.67
N ARG A 3 5.77 50.76 46.74
CA ARG A 3 5.10 49.67 46.05
C ARG A 3 6.03 49.17 44.94
N VAL A 4 6.50 47.93 45.05
CA VAL A 4 7.30 47.25 44.04
C VAL A 4 6.33 46.58 43.06
N THR A 5 6.33 47.03 41.81
CA THR A 5 5.58 46.39 40.73
C THR A 5 6.49 45.32 40.11
N ARG A 6 6.14 44.04 40.26
CA ARG A 6 6.81 42.93 39.56
C ARG A 6 6.49 43.02 38.07
N GLY A 7 7.50 43.27 37.24
CA GLY A 7 7.41 43.09 35.80
C GLY A 7 7.28 41.61 35.47
N ARG A 8 6.23 41.25 34.74
CA ARG A 8 5.99 39.92 34.20
C ARG A 8 6.85 39.79 32.94
N THR A 9 7.97 39.08 33.00
CA THR A 9 8.74 38.68 31.83
C THR A 9 7.89 37.68 31.04
N VAL A 10 7.27 38.14 29.96
CA VAL A 10 6.69 37.28 28.94
C VAL A 10 7.86 36.91 28.02
N SER A 11 8.23 35.63 27.98
CA SER A 11 9.11 35.14 26.91
C SER A 11 8.38 35.36 25.58
N ALA A 12 8.99 36.11 24.67
CA ALA A 12 8.46 36.29 23.33
C ALA A 12 8.46 34.92 22.63
N ALA A 13 7.30 34.29 22.55
CA ALA A 13 7.06 33.27 21.53
C ALA A 13 6.91 34.03 20.21
N SER A 14 7.78 33.76 19.25
CA SER A 14 7.56 34.17 17.87
C SER A 14 6.41 33.34 17.33
N LEU A 15 5.21 33.91 17.30
CA LEU A 15 4.16 33.45 16.39
C LEU A 15 4.58 33.90 14.99
N GLN A 16 5.22 33.00 14.24
CA GLN A 16 5.19 33.11 12.80
C GLN A 16 3.81 32.61 12.36
N THR A 17 3.04 33.49 11.73
CA THR A 17 1.98 33.06 10.82
C THR A 17 2.67 32.25 9.72
N LEU A 18 2.39 30.95 9.69
CA LEU A 18 2.75 30.08 8.57
C LEU A 18 2.07 30.66 7.32
N GLU A 19 2.88 31.21 6.42
CA GLU A 19 2.50 31.27 5.01
C GLU A 19 2.22 29.84 4.52
N ASP A 20 1.41 29.73 3.46
CA ASP A 20 0.85 28.50 2.89
C ASP A 20 1.96 27.49 2.51
N ARG A 21 2.46 26.74 3.49
CA ARG A 21 3.45 25.68 3.32
C ARG A 21 2.68 24.37 3.21
N ARG A 22 2.34 24.02 1.98
CA ARG A 22 1.74 22.74 1.62
C ARG A 22 2.62 21.61 2.17
N MET A 23 2.01 20.79 3.02
CA MET A 23 2.66 19.68 3.72
C MET A 23 2.98 18.57 2.71
N LEU A 24 4.09 17.87 2.94
CA LEU A 24 4.70 16.94 1.98
C LEU A 24 3.97 15.58 1.98
N ALA A 25 2.90 15.44 1.20
CA ALA A 25 2.76 14.18 0.48
C ALA A 25 3.98 14.08 -0.45
N VAL A 26 4.78 13.01 -0.29
CA VAL A 26 5.98 12.83 -1.11
C VAL A 26 5.57 12.00 -2.33
N PHE A 27 5.53 12.69 -3.46
CA PHE A 27 5.28 12.09 -4.76
C PHE A 27 6.59 11.72 -5.47
N GLY A 28 6.47 10.91 -6.53
CA GLY A 28 7.61 10.46 -7.32
C GLY A 28 8.39 9.28 -6.74
N ASN A 29 8.01 8.79 -5.56
CA ASN A 29 8.49 7.52 -5.03
C ASN A 29 7.79 6.36 -5.74
N VAL A 30 8.58 5.49 -6.35
CA VAL A 30 8.10 4.30 -7.06
C VAL A 30 7.79 3.20 -6.04
N TRP A 31 6.65 2.53 -6.19
CA TRP A 31 6.38 1.30 -5.44
C TRP A 31 7.49 0.25 -5.68
N PRO A 32 8.00 -0.42 -4.63
CA PRO A 32 8.83 -1.60 -4.80
C PRO A 32 8.06 -2.69 -5.56
N ASN A 33 8.75 -3.51 -6.35
CA ASN A 33 8.14 -4.61 -7.13
C ASN A 33 6.80 -4.22 -7.82
N PRO A 34 6.81 -3.18 -8.68
CA PRO A 34 5.59 -2.56 -9.21
C PRO A 34 4.66 -3.47 -10.02
N ARG A 35 5.12 -4.68 -10.39
CA ARG A 35 4.34 -5.69 -11.12
C ARG A 35 3.65 -6.73 -10.22
N ASP A 36 3.75 -6.57 -8.90
CA ASP A 36 3.15 -7.49 -7.92
C ASP A 36 2.21 -6.74 -6.95
N LEU A 37 1.70 -5.57 -7.34
CA LEU A 37 0.79 -4.77 -6.51
C LEU A 37 -0.62 -5.32 -6.57
N THR A 38 -1.40 -5.08 -5.52
CA THR A 38 -2.77 -5.55 -5.40
C THR A 38 -3.71 -4.54 -4.74
N VAL A 39 -4.98 -4.58 -5.16
CA VAL A 39 -6.08 -3.81 -4.56
C VAL A 39 -6.92 -4.73 -3.69
N SER A 40 -7.47 -4.18 -2.59
CA SER A 40 -8.40 -4.90 -1.72
C SER A 40 -9.49 -3.97 -1.14
N PHE A 41 -10.62 -4.57 -0.76
CA PHE A 41 -11.81 -3.87 -0.28
C PHE A 41 -12.18 -4.32 1.15
N PRO A 42 -11.78 -3.59 2.19
CA PRO A 42 -12.16 -3.90 3.56
C PRO A 42 -13.67 -3.73 3.81
N ALA A 43 -14.21 -4.55 4.70
CA ALA A 43 -15.60 -4.46 5.14
C ALA A 43 -15.85 -3.21 6.00
N ASP A 44 -17.13 -2.86 6.16
CA ASP A 44 -17.53 -1.79 7.07
C ASP A 44 -17.19 -2.15 8.53
N GLY A 45 -16.89 -1.14 9.34
CA GLY A 45 -16.51 -1.29 10.75
C GLY A 45 -15.02 -1.56 11.00
N VAL A 46 -14.24 -1.86 9.95
CA VAL A 46 -12.78 -1.93 10.01
C VAL A 46 -12.23 -0.58 10.49
N GLN A 47 -11.27 -0.57 11.42
CA GLN A 47 -10.77 0.69 11.99
C GLN A 47 -9.88 1.45 10.99
N ILE A 48 -10.11 2.76 10.88
CA ILE A 48 -9.25 3.73 10.18
C ILE A 48 -8.84 4.80 11.22
N GLY A 49 -7.66 4.65 11.82
CA GLY A 49 -7.27 5.49 12.97
C GLY A 49 -8.28 5.37 14.13
N SER A 50 -8.97 6.47 14.46
CA SER A 50 -10.05 6.47 15.45
C SER A 50 -11.46 6.38 14.85
N GLN A 51 -11.56 6.27 13.53
CA GLN A 51 -12.79 6.17 12.76
C GLN A 51 -13.04 4.71 12.34
N GLN A 52 -14.17 4.47 11.69
CA GLN A 52 -14.53 3.17 11.13
C GLN A 52 -14.82 3.32 9.64
N ASN A 53 -14.39 2.32 8.88
CA ASN A 53 -14.69 2.19 7.47
C ASN A 53 -16.19 2.09 7.25
N ASP A 54 -16.73 2.83 6.28
CA ASP A 54 -18.14 2.78 5.87
C ASP A 54 -18.32 2.73 4.33
N ILE A 55 -17.27 2.31 3.61
CA ILE A 55 -17.22 2.28 2.14
C ILE A 55 -18.40 1.54 1.50
N ASN A 56 -18.82 0.42 2.07
CA ASN A 56 -19.91 -0.36 1.50
C ASN A 56 -21.25 0.33 1.72
N ALA A 57 -21.51 0.79 2.95
CA ALA A 57 -22.69 1.58 3.27
C ALA A 57 -22.81 2.84 2.40
N LEU A 58 -21.69 3.47 2.07
CA LEU A 58 -21.61 4.61 1.16
C LEU A 58 -21.92 4.21 -0.28
N LEU A 59 -21.12 3.31 -0.87
CA LEU A 59 -21.13 3.06 -2.32
C LEU A 59 -22.24 2.11 -2.78
N ASP A 60 -22.80 1.26 -1.90
CA ASP A 60 -23.98 0.44 -2.24
C ASP A 60 -25.24 1.29 -2.46
N THR A 61 -25.23 2.56 -2.05
CA THR A 61 -26.29 3.53 -2.38
C THR A 61 -26.11 4.15 -3.78
N VAL A 62 -24.91 4.04 -4.34
CA VAL A 62 -24.49 4.63 -5.61
C VAL A 62 -24.65 3.63 -6.77
N ALA A 63 -24.16 2.39 -6.58
CA ALA A 63 -24.26 1.31 -7.57
C ALA A 63 -24.28 -0.08 -6.90
N GLN A 64 -24.46 -1.15 -7.68
CA GLN A 64 -24.27 -2.50 -7.14
C GLN A 64 -22.82 -2.72 -6.72
N ARG A 65 -22.60 -3.60 -5.73
CA ARG A 65 -21.29 -3.83 -5.11
C ARG A 65 -20.19 -4.14 -6.11
N ASP A 66 -20.46 -5.11 -6.98
CA ASP A 66 -19.59 -5.55 -8.06
C ASP A 66 -19.31 -4.42 -9.06
N GLN A 67 -20.28 -3.56 -9.34
CA GLN A 67 -20.14 -2.44 -10.27
C GLN A 67 -19.16 -1.37 -9.76
N TRP A 68 -19.32 -0.90 -8.51
CA TRP A 68 -18.41 0.14 -8.00
C TRP A 68 -17.02 -0.41 -7.67
N GLN A 69 -16.93 -1.68 -7.27
CA GLN A 69 -15.63 -2.34 -7.08
C GLN A 69 -14.90 -2.51 -8.40
N GLU A 70 -15.59 -2.95 -9.47
CA GLU A 70 -15.01 -3.01 -10.80
C GLU A 70 -14.61 -1.63 -11.31
N LEU A 71 -15.39 -0.58 -11.02
CA LEU A 71 -15.06 0.80 -11.37
C LEU A 71 -13.74 1.26 -10.73
N ALA A 72 -13.51 0.89 -9.46
CA ALA A 72 -12.26 1.15 -8.77
C ALA A 72 -11.09 0.33 -9.36
N LEU A 73 -11.29 -0.95 -9.66
CA LEU A 73 -10.29 -1.78 -10.32
C LEU A 73 -9.94 -1.24 -11.72
N ARG A 74 -10.94 -0.75 -12.45
CA ARG A 74 -10.76 -0.12 -13.76
C ARG A 74 -9.92 1.14 -13.67
N ALA A 75 -10.05 1.93 -12.60
CA ALA A 75 -9.21 3.11 -12.40
C ALA A 75 -7.72 2.71 -12.36
N TYR A 76 -7.34 1.70 -11.58
CA TYR A 76 -5.98 1.14 -11.56
C TYR A 76 -5.55 0.58 -12.92
N GLN A 77 -6.41 -0.19 -13.57
CA GLN A 77 -6.09 -0.76 -14.88
C GLN A 77 -5.86 0.34 -15.94
N THR A 78 -6.61 1.44 -15.88
CA THR A 78 -6.48 2.57 -16.82
C THR A 78 -5.09 3.22 -16.75
N TRP A 79 -4.46 3.25 -15.57
CA TRP A 79 -3.06 3.63 -15.42
C TRP A 79 -2.10 2.52 -15.84
N ALA A 80 -2.39 1.27 -15.45
CA ALA A 80 -1.50 0.12 -15.66
C ALA A 80 -1.25 -0.25 -17.12
N VAL A 81 -2.17 0.06 -18.04
CA VAL A 81 -1.96 -0.19 -19.48
C VAL A 81 -0.87 0.71 -20.09
N HIS A 82 -0.48 1.80 -19.42
CA HIS A 82 0.51 2.75 -19.92
C HIS A 82 1.90 2.60 -19.28
N ALA A 83 2.00 1.90 -18.15
CA ALA A 83 3.20 1.84 -17.32
C ALA A 83 3.60 0.40 -16.98
N ASP A 84 4.86 0.19 -16.60
CA ASP A 84 5.39 -1.14 -16.22
C ASP A 84 4.96 -1.56 -14.79
N ILE A 85 3.66 -1.42 -14.51
CA ILE A 85 2.99 -1.78 -13.26
C ILE A 85 1.95 -2.86 -13.51
N ASN A 86 1.66 -3.70 -12.52
CA ASN A 86 0.49 -4.57 -12.53
C ASN A 86 -0.22 -4.49 -11.20
N VAL A 87 -1.54 -4.52 -11.28
CA VAL A 87 -2.42 -4.48 -10.13
C VAL A 87 -3.33 -5.69 -10.20
N GLY A 88 -3.23 -6.60 -9.25
CA GLY A 88 -4.15 -7.72 -9.06
C GLY A 88 -5.24 -7.41 -8.03
N LEU A 89 -6.25 -8.27 -7.93
CA LEU A 89 -7.24 -8.23 -6.85
C LEU A 89 -6.84 -9.21 -5.74
N ARG A 90 -6.97 -8.78 -4.47
CA ARG A 90 -6.72 -9.59 -3.28
C ARG A 90 -7.84 -9.43 -2.25
N ASN A 91 -8.11 -10.47 -1.47
CA ASN A 91 -9.06 -10.43 -0.36
C ASN A 91 -8.52 -9.56 0.79
N ASP A 92 -9.41 -8.87 1.50
CA ASP A 92 -9.07 -8.12 2.71
C ASP A 92 -9.48 -8.90 3.98
N TYR A 93 -8.55 -9.05 4.93
CA TYR A 93 -8.75 -9.77 6.19
C TYR A 93 -9.43 -8.91 7.27
N ASN A 94 -9.88 -7.71 6.91
CA ASN A 94 -10.53 -6.75 7.79
C ASN A 94 -9.65 -6.33 8.96
N ASN A 95 -8.34 -6.35 8.75
CA ASN A 95 -7.37 -5.76 9.66
C ASN A 95 -7.51 -4.24 9.64
N ALA A 96 -7.29 -3.58 10.79
CA ALA A 96 -7.25 -2.12 10.86
C ALA A 96 -6.27 -1.55 9.83
N PHE A 97 -6.61 -0.40 9.26
CA PHE A 97 -5.72 0.35 8.38
C PHE A 97 -4.43 0.73 9.14
N GLY A 98 -3.29 0.69 8.46
CA GLY A 98 -1.98 0.93 9.06
C GLY A 98 -1.50 -0.12 10.06
N VAL A 99 -2.09 -1.33 10.10
CA VAL A 99 -1.53 -2.41 10.90
C VAL A 99 -0.15 -2.78 10.36
N PRO A 100 0.88 -2.99 11.21
CA PRO A 100 2.20 -3.39 10.72
C PRO A 100 2.13 -4.63 9.80
N GLY A 101 2.73 -4.53 8.62
CA GLY A 101 2.70 -5.54 7.56
C GLY A 101 3.77 -5.33 6.51
N MET A 102 3.82 -6.20 5.52
CA MET A 102 4.78 -6.10 4.42
C MET A 102 4.48 -4.85 3.58
N LEU A 103 5.52 -4.25 2.98
CA LEU A 103 5.33 -3.10 2.08
C LEU A 103 4.67 -3.52 0.77
N VAL A 104 4.98 -4.73 0.29
CA VAL A 104 4.38 -5.33 -0.92
C VAL A 104 4.18 -6.83 -0.69
N GLY A 105 3.07 -7.36 -1.18
CA GLY A 105 2.70 -8.76 -1.13
C GLY A 105 2.09 -9.23 0.18
N ASP A 106 1.65 -8.33 1.08
CA ASP A 106 1.12 -8.75 2.40
C ASP A 106 -0.08 -9.68 2.23
N PRO A 107 -0.05 -10.92 2.77
CA PRO A 107 -1.10 -11.91 2.55
C PRO A 107 -2.48 -11.52 3.13
N ARG A 108 -2.56 -10.47 3.95
CA ARG A 108 -3.77 -10.10 4.69
C ARG A 108 -4.60 -9.02 3.99
N PHE A 109 -4.02 -8.23 3.10
CA PHE A 109 -4.68 -7.12 2.41
C PHE A 109 -3.79 -6.66 1.25
N GLY A 110 -4.38 -5.96 0.28
CA GLY A 110 -3.63 -5.38 -0.82
C GLY A 110 -2.86 -4.13 -0.42
N GLU A 111 -1.89 -3.74 -1.25
CA GLU A 111 -1.14 -2.48 -1.15
C GLU A 111 -2.08 -1.28 -1.25
N PHE A 112 -3.10 -1.40 -2.10
CA PHE A 112 -4.12 -0.39 -2.27
C PHE A 112 -5.40 -0.81 -1.55
N ARG A 113 -5.72 -0.16 -0.43
CA ARG A 113 -6.95 -0.43 0.32
C ARG A 113 -7.93 0.72 0.14
N ILE A 114 -9.12 0.38 -0.33
CA ILE A 114 -10.16 1.37 -0.64
C ILE A 114 -11.16 1.42 0.52
N GLY A 115 -11.17 2.55 1.23
CA GLY A 115 -12.03 2.79 2.37
C GLY A 115 -12.81 4.09 2.26
N ALA A 116 -13.66 4.34 3.25
CA ALA A 116 -14.33 5.62 3.45
C ALA A 116 -14.56 5.87 4.93
N PHE A 117 -14.59 7.14 5.33
CA PHE A 117 -15.13 7.58 6.61
C PHE A 117 -15.56 9.06 6.50
N PRO A 118 -16.31 9.62 7.48
CA PRO A 118 -16.70 11.03 7.43
C PRO A 118 -15.49 11.96 7.57
N GLN A 119 -15.26 12.82 6.59
CA GLN A 119 -14.13 13.76 6.54
C GLN A 119 -14.61 15.21 6.39
N GLU A 120 -13.79 16.16 6.84
CA GLU A 120 -14.02 17.59 6.68
C GLU A 120 -12.95 18.24 5.79
N GLY A 121 -13.40 19.06 4.83
CA GLY A 121 -12.58 19.99 4.04
C GLY A 121 -12.00 19.45 2.72
N LEU A 122 -12.47 18.31 2.21
CA LEU A 122 -11.96 17.61 1.02
C LEU A 122 -12.94 16.52 0.54
N ILE A 123 -12.72 15.97 -0.67
CA ILE A 123 -13.59 14.94 -1.28
C ILE A 123 -13.05 13.52 -1.05
N ALA A 124 -11.74 13.32 -1.13
CA ALA A 124 -11.06 12.08 -0.76
C ALA A 124 -9.62 12.36 -0.33
N ASN A 125 -9.02 11.41 0.37
CA ASN A 125 -7.59 11.38 0.67
C ASN A 125 -6.95 10.15 0.03
N SER A 126 -5.75 10.31 -0.48
CA SER A 126 -4.88 9.20 -0.92
C SER A 126 -3.51 9.32 -0.26
N ILE A 127 -2.81 8.19 -0.14
CA ILE A 127 -1.48 8.15 0.47
C ILE A 127 -0.51 7.59 -0.58
N PRO A 128 0.34 8.42 -1.20
CA PRO A 128 1.35 7.92 -2.13
C PRO A 128 2.34 6.99 -1.42
N PHE A 129 3.09 6.19 -2.18
CA PHE A 129 4.09 5.31 -1.60
C PHE A 129 5.16 6.09 -0.84
N GLN A 130 5.27 5.81 0.45
CA GLN A 130 6.24 6.36 1.36
C GLN A 130 6.56 5.29 2.40
N ALA A 131 7.80 4.79 2.44
CA ALA A 131 8.16 3.70 3.34
C ALA A 131 7.80 4.00 4.81
N VAL A 132 7.91 5.28 5.21
CA VAL A 132 7.56 5.78 6.55
C VAL A 132 6.06 5.73 6.89
N ALA A 133 5.17 5.66 5.90
CA ALA A 133 3.74 5.44 6.11
C ALA A 133 3.43 3.96 6.38
N GLY A 134 4.37 3.05 6.07
CA GLY A 134 4.17 1.61 6.17
C GLY A 134 2.96 1.17 5.33
N THR A 135 2.10 0.35 5.90
CA THR A 135 0.89 -0.14 5.22
C THR A 135 -0.25 0.89 5.16
N TYR A 136 0.01 2.17 5.50
CA TYR A 136 -0.90 3.25 5.10
C TYR A 136 -0.62 3.71 3.67
N SER A 137 0.59 3.47 3.13
CA SER A 137 0.84 3.74 1.72
C SER A 137 -0.13 2.96 0.85
N GLY A 138 -0.66 3.63 -0.18
CA GLY A 138 -1.64 3.08 -1.10
C GLY A 138 -3.08 3.15 -0.63
N ASP A 139 -3.34 3.52 0.62
CA ASP A 139 -4.72 3.70 1.08
C ASP A 139 -5.39 4.85 0.31
N LEU A 140 -6.59 4.58 -0.18
CA LEU A 140 -7.50 5.53 -0.81
C LEU A 140 -8.75 5.61 0.06
N VAL A 141 -9.03 6.79 0.61
CA VAL A 141 -10.11 6.99 1.58
C VAL A 141 -11.07 8.07 1.13
N LEU A 142 -12.27 7.66 0.72
CA LEU A 142 -13.34 8.58 0.31
C LEU A 142 -13.94 9.30 1.51
N ASN A 143 -14.40 10.53 1.30
CA ASN A 143 -15.19 11.24 2.27
C ASN A 143 -16.65 10.74 2.25
N SER A 144 -17.10 10.05 3.29
CA SER A 144 -18.47 9.54 3.35
C SER A 144 -19.53 10.60 3.70
N ASN A 145 -19.14 11.87 3.88
CA ASN A 145 -20.06 13.00 3.90
C ASN A 145 -20.50 13.44 2.49
N GLU A 146 -19.79 13.01 1.45
CA GLU A 146 -20.05 13.38 0.05
C GLU A 146 -21.14 12.51 -0.59
N GLN A 147 -21.71 13.00 -1.69
CA GLN A 147 -22.63 12.25 -2.55
C GLN A 147 -21.99 12.01 -3.91
N PHE A 148 -21.81 10.74 -4.26
CA PHE A 148 -21.20 10.33 -5.52
C PHE A 148 -22.26 9.90 -6.53
N THR A 149 -21.95 10.11 -7.81
CA THR A 149 -22.73 9.64 -8.95
C THR A 149 -21.96 8.56 -9.70
N PHE A 150 -22.68 7.54 -10.17
CA PHE A 150 -22.10 6.46 -10.97
C PHE A 150 -22.23 6.77 -12.45
N HIS A 151 -21.10 6.86 -13.14
CA HIS A 151 -21.02 6.77 -14.59
C HIS A 151 -20.02 5.68 -14.96
N ASP A 152 -20.39 4.81 -15.89
CA ASP A 152 -19.60 3.62 -16.23
C ASP A 152 -18.42 3.90 -17.16
N TRP A 153 -18.35 5.09 -17.76
CA TRP A 153 -17.32 5.51 -18.72
C TRP A 153 -17.03 4.48 -19.84
N ALA A 154 -18.05 3.71 -20.23
CA ALA A 154 -17.88 2.64 -21.21
C ALA A 154 -17.41 3.21 -22.56
N GLY A 155 -16.32 2.65 -23.11
CA GLY A 155 -15.74 3.12 -24.37
C GLY A 155 -15.21 4.57 -24.31
N ASN A 156 -14.74 5.00 -23.15
CA ASN A 156 -14.24 6.35 -22.88
C ASN A 156 -15.28 7.44 -23.16
N GLN A 157 -16.56 7.12 -22.98
CA GLN A 157 -17.66 8.07 -23.13
C GLN A 157 -18.02 8.64 -21.76
N GLY A 158 -17.76 9.93 -21.56
CA GLY A 158 -18.18 10.64 -20.37
C GLY A 158 -19.71 10.83 -20.30
N PRO A 159 -20.25 11.23 -19.13
CA PRO A 159 -21.66 11.59 -18.99
C PRO A 159 -22.05 12.78 -19.87
N ASP A 160 -23.33 12.86 -20.25
CA ASP A 160 -23.85 14.01 -20.99
C ASP A 160 -23.74 15.27 -20.10
N PRO A 161 -22.99 16.32 -20.50
CA PRO A 161 -22.86 17.55 -19.71
C PRO A 161 -24.19 18.18 -19.33
N ALA A 162 -25.24 18.00 -20.14
CA ALA A 162 -26.57 18.54 -19.85
C ALA A 162 -27.28 17.82 -18.69
N THR A 163 -26.78 16.67 -18.27
CA THR A 163 -27.30 15.87 -17.15
C THR A 163 -26.59 16.13 -15.83
N LEU A 164 -25.46 16.83 -15.86
CA LEU A 164 -24.67 17.15 -14.67
C LEU A 164 -25.28 18.34 -13.90
N THR A 165 -25.32 18.20 -12.59
CA THR A 165 -25.71 19.27 -11.66
C THR A 165 -24.50 19.80 -10.89
N GLU A 166 -24.60 21.06 -10.45
CA GLU A 166 -23.57 21.68 -9.62
C GLU A 166 -23.40 20.88 -8.32
N GLY A 167 -22.17 20.45 -8.04
CA GLY A 167 -21.89 19.57 -6.90
C GLY A 167 -21.87 18.07 -7.24
N ASP A 168 -22.20 17.66 -8.48
CA ASP A 168 -22.09 16.26 -8.88
C ASP A 168 -20.63 15.79 -8.82
N ARG A 169 -20.40 14.71 -8.07
CA ARG A 169 -19.09 14.05 -7.95
C ARG A 169 -19.14 12.70 -8.65
N ASP A 170 -18.58 12.62 -9.85
CA ASP A 170 -18.46 11.37 -10.58
C ASP A 170 -17.46 10.44 -9.89
N LEU A 171 -17.93 9.27 -9.48
CA LEU A 171 -17.15 8.31 -8.71
C LEU A 171 -15.92 7.83 -9.49
N PHE A 172 -16.04 7.55 -10.79
CA PHE A 172 -14.91 7.07 -11.59
C PHE A 172 -13.82 8.12 -11.70
N SER A 173 -14.21 9.37 -11.94
CA SER A 173 -13.27 10.49 -12.08
C SER A 173 -12.45 10.71 -10.81
N LEU A 174 -13.11 10.65 -9.65
CA LEU A 174 -12.43 10.73 -8.37
C LEU A 174 -11.50 9.53 -8.17
N LEU A 175 -12.00 8.30 -8.35
CA LEU A 175 -11.18 7.10 -8.20
C LEU A 175 -9.97 7.12 -9.14
N LEU A 176 -10.11 7.61 -10.38
CA LEU A 176 -9.03 7.68 -11.35
C LEU A 176 -7.95 8.70 -10.95
N HIS A 177 -8.36 9.86 -10.41
CA HIS A 177 -7.45 10.85 -9.84
C HIS A 177 -6.70 10.29 -8.62
N GLU A 178 -7.43 9.80 -7.61
CA GLU A 178 -6.83 9.27 -6.39
C GLU A 178 -5.93 8.06 -6.66
N THR A 179 -6.28 7.24 -7.66
CA THR A 179 -5.42 6.14 -8.10
C THR A 179 -4.07 6.65 -8.60
N GLY A 180 -4.05 7.74 -9.38
CA GLY A 180 -2.80 8.38 -9.80
C GLY A 180 -1.95 8.80 -8.60
N ASN A 181 -2.58 9.40 -7.59
CA ASN A 181 -1.91 9.80 -6.35
C ASN A 181 -1.34 8.61 -5.58
N THR A 182 -2.12 7.52 -5.41
CA THR A 182 -1.61 6.30 -4.75
C THR A 182 -0.45 5.64 -5.51
N LEU A 183 -0.41 5.78 -6.84
CA LEU A 183 0.70 5.36 -7.70
C LEU A 183 1.88 6.34 -7.70
N GLY A 184 1.78 7.46 -6.98
CA GLY A 184 2.86 8.43 -6.81
C GLY A 184 2.94 9.51 -7.89
N VAL A 185 1.92 9.62 -8.76
CA VAL A 185 1.77 10.77 -9.68
C VAL A 185 1.27 11.97 -8.87
N ASP A 186 1.96 13.10 -8.98
CA ASP A 186 1.61 14.33 -8.27
C ASP A 186 0.46 15.08 -8.95
N ASP A 187 -0.25 15.85 -8.15
CA ASP A 187 -1.22 16.83 -8.57
C ASP A 187 -0.61 17.88 -9.51
N ASN A 188 -1.44 18.39 -10.42
CA ASN A 188 -1.05 19.45 -11.34
C ASN A 188 -2.08 20.57 -11.43
N LEU A 189 -1.73 21.60 -12.20
CA LEU A 189 -2.54 22.80 -12.44
C LEU A 189 -3.23 22.80 -13.81
N LEU A 190 -3.27 21.65 -14.49
CA LEU A 190 -3.86 21.50 -15.82
C LEU A 190 -5.32 21.06 -15.68
N ASP A 191 -6.25 21.98 -15.87
CA ASP A 191 -7.67 21.76 -15.62
C ASP A 191 -8.34 20.66 -16.48
N TRP A 192 -7.71 20.23 -17.57
CA TRP A 192 -8.13 19.10 -18.41
C TRP A 192 -7.56 17.74 -17.96
N SER A 193 -6.48 17.73 -17.17
CA SER A 193 -5.84 16.50 -16.69
C SER A 193 -6.68 15.84 -15.60
N VAL A 194 -6.64 14.51 -15.53
CA VAL A 194 -7.23 13.76 -14.41
C VAL A 194 -6.56 14.14 -13.09
N MET A 195 -5.25 14.38 -13.11
CA MET A 195 -4.44 14.82 -11.97
C MET A 195 -4.57 16.31 -11.66
N PHE A 196 -5.62 16.97 -12.15
CA PHE A 196 -5.92 18.33 -11.70
C PHE A 196 -6.31 18.29 -10.22
N ARG A 197 -5.60 19.06 -9.41
CA ARG A 197 -5.74 19.15 -7.94
C ARG A 197 -7.10 19.58 -7.38
N GLN A 198 -8.06 19.87 -8.24
CA GLN A 198 -9.40 20.33 -7.87
C GLN A 198 -10.41 19.54 -8.69
N TYR A 199 -11.43 19.02 -8.02
CA TYR A 199 -12.52 18.40 -8.75
C TYR A 199 -13.37 19.49 -9.43
N THR A 200 -13.55 19.37 -10.74
CA THR A 200 -14.34 20.33 -11.52
C THR A 200 -15.49 19.62 -12.25
N VAL A 201 -15.13 18.76 -13.19
CA VAL A 201 -16.04 17.97 -14.00
C VAL A 201 -15.64 16.50 -14.02
N PRO A 202 -16.54 15.62 -14.46
CA PRO A 202 -16.18 14.23 -14.69
C PRO A 202 -15.04 14.12 -15.72
N LYS A 203 -13.96 13.38 -15.38
CA LYS A 203 -12.80 13.04 -16.20
C LYS A 203 -12.46 11.56 -16.03
N GLY A 204 -12.67 10.75 -17.07
CA GLY A 204 -12.37 9.32 -17.08
C GLY A 204 -11.36 8.88 -18.13
N VAL A 205 -10.61 9.83 -18.72
CA VAL A 205 -9.60 9.54 -19.74
C VAL A 205 -8.32 10.27 -19.37
N LEU A 206 -7.20 9.54 -19.34
CA LEU A 206 -5.89 10.11 -19.05
C LEU A 206 -5.44 11.05 -20.16
N ALA A 207 -4.99 12.25 -19.80
CA ALA A 207 -4.35 13.19 -20.70
C ALA A 207 -2.93 12.69 -21.07
N PRO A 208 -2.34 13.20 -22.17
CA PRO A 208 -0.94 12.90 -22.51
C PRO A 208 0.04 13.19 -21.38
N GLU A 209 -0.21 14.24 -20.58
CA GLU A 209 0.60 14.61 -19.42
C GLU A 209 0.49 13.60 -18.27
N ASP A 210 -0.70 13.02 -18.07
CA ASP A 210 -0.93 11.95 -17.09
C ASP A 210 -0.11 10.71 -17.49
N ILE A 211 -0.23 10.29 -18.75
CA ILE A 211 0.51 9.15 -19.32
C ILE A 211 2.02 9.38 -19.25
N ALA A 212 2.50 10.58 -19.56
CA ALA A 212 3.91 10.92 -19.48
C ALA A 212 4.43 10.84 -18.04
N SER A 213 3.63 11.27 -17.06
CA SER A 213 4.00 11.29 -15.64
C SER A 213 4.13 9.87 -15.08
N ILE A 214 3.14 9.00 -15.31
CA ILE A 214 3.21 7.60 -14.84
C ILE A 214 4.35 6.83 -15.53
N THR A 215 4.55 7.07 -16.83
CA THR A 215 5.65 6.44 -17.59
C THR A 215 7.02 6.89 -17.08
N ALA A 216 7.14 8.13 -16.61
CA ALA A 216 8.38 8.63 -16.04
C ALA A 216 8.75 7.94 -14.71
N LEU A 217 7.76 7.46 -13.95
CA LEU A 217 7.97 6.74 -12.69
C LEU A 217 8.31 5.27 -12.91
N TYR A 218 7.51 4.59 -13.73
CA TYR A 218 7.54 3.12 -13.83
C TYR A 218 8.13 2.61 -15.15
N GLY A 219 8.42 3.48 -16.11
CA GLY A 219 8.76 3.08 -17.47
C GLY A 219 7.55 2.72 -18.30
N GLN A 220 7.76 2.54 -19.60
CA GLN A 220 6.70 2.12 -20.53
C GLN A 220 6.35 0.65 -20.29
N ARG A 221 5.06 0.33 -20.41
CA ARG A 221 4.57 -1.04 -20.36
C ARG A 221 5.36 -1.94 -21.31
N SER A 222 5.84 -3.06 -20.79
CA SER A 222 6.59 -4.07 -21.53
C SER A 222 6.16 -5.50 -21.17
N ASP A 223 6.53 -6.46 -22.02
CA ASP A 223 6.60 -7.88 -21.65
C ASP A 223 8.05 -8.24 -21.25
N PRO A 224 8.36 -8.31 -19.95
CA PRO A 224 9.70 -8.66 -19.47
C PRO A 224 9.98 -10.17 -19.51
N TYR A 225 8.96 -11.01 -19.74
CA TYR A 225 9.07 -12.47 -19.73
C TYR A 225 9.40 -13.04 -21.11
N GLU A 226 9.46 -12.16 -22.10
CA GLU A 226 9.74 -12.48 -23.47
C GLU A 226 11.00 -11.78 -23.97
N GLN A 227 12.06 -12.56 -24.24
CA GLN A 227 13.28 -12.00 -24.87
C GLN A 227 13.15 -11.85 -26.38
N VAL A 228 12.26 -12.63 -27.00
CA VAL A 228 11.98 -12.66 -28.44
C VAL A 228 10.50 -12.88 -28.62
N ASP A 229 9.86 -11.99 -29.39
CA ASP A 229 8.44 -12.09 -29.76
C ASP A 229 8.05 -13.53 -30.15
N ASN A 230 7.09 -14.06 -29.42
CA ASN A 230 6.56 -15.40 -29.44
C ASN A 230 5.12 -15.39 -30.00
N GLY A 231 4.64 -14.26 -30.54
CA GLY A 231 3.26 -14.06 -30.98
C GLY A 231 2.79 -14.81 -32.23
N THR A 232 3.54 -15.83 -32.65
CA THR A 232 3.07 -16.80 -33.65
C THR A 232 3.48 -18.22 -33.28
N LEU A 233 2.70 -19.20 -33.76
CA LEU A 233 2.96 -20.63 -33.53
C LEU A 233 4.40 -21.06 -33.86
N GLN A 234 5.03 -20.47 -34.88
CA GLN A 234 6.37 -20.85 -35.35
C GLN A 234 7.50 -20.43 -34.39
N VAL A 235 7.28 -19.38 -33.60
CA VAL A 235 8.25 -18.85 -32.63
C VAL A 235 7.82 -19.09 -31.18
N ALA A 236 6.86 -19.99 -30.98
CA ALA A 236 6.33 -20.30 -29.65
C ALA A 236 7.43 -20.64 -28.64
N SER A 237 7.36 -19.99 -27.48
CA SER A 237 8.29 -20.14 -26.35
C SER A 237 8.17 -21.53 -25.74
N LEU A 238 9.28 -22.25 -25.59
CA LEU A 238 9.28 -23.55 -24.92
C LEU A 238 9.11 -23.36 -23.41
N ILE A 239 8.07 -23.94 -22.81
CA ILE A 239 7.99 -24.11 -21.35
C ILE A 239 8.80 -25.38 -21.01
N PRO A 240 9.97 -25.25 -20.37
CA PRO A 240 10.82 -26.40 -20.10
C PRO A 240 10.26 -27.26 -18.96
N THR A 241 10.44 -28.58 -19.06
CA THR A 241 10.23 -29.48 -17.93
C THR A 241 11.44 -29.37 -16.97
N PRO A 242 11.24 -28.98 -15.70
CA PRO A 242 12.33 -28.90 -14.73
C PRO A 242 13.02 -30.25 -14.52
N VAL A 243 14.33 -30.23 -14.29
CA VAL A 243 15.10 -31.45 -13.98
C VAL A 243 14.69 -31.96 -12.60
N GLY A 244 14.27 -33.22 -12.53
CA GLY A 244 13.86 -33.85 -11.27
C GLY A 244 12.39 -33.67 -10.91
N LEU A 245 11.58 -33.06 -11.79
CA LEU A 245 10.14 -32.86 -11.57
C LEU A 245 9.41 -34.18 -11.28
N ASP A 246 8.74 -34.27 -10.13
CA ASP A 246 7.72 -35.28 -9.87
C ASP A 246 6.35 -34.77 -10.34
N HIS A 247 6.03 -35.10 -11.59
CA HIS A 247 4.76 -34.72 -12.23
C HIS A 247 3.49 -35.28 -11.56
N GLN A 248 3.62 -36.13 -10.54
CA GLN A 248 2.49 -36.58 -9.72
C GLN A 248 2.22 -35.65 -8.54
N THR A 249 3.18 -34.83 -8.11
CA THR A 249 3.03 -33.96 -6.94
C THR A 249 3.31 -32.48 -7.24
N GLU A 250 4.02 -32.20 -8.33
CA GLU A 250 4.49 -30.85 -8.67
C GLU A 250 3.80 -30.29 -9.94
N VAL A 251 3.81 -28.97 -10.06
CA VAL A 251 3.24 -28.20 -11.19
C VAL A 251 4.34 -27.36 -11.82
N ILE A 252 4.37 -27.29 -13.16
CA ILE A 252 5.29 -26.41 -13.88
C ILE A 252 4.64 -25.04 -14.00
N ARG A 253 5.39 -23.97 -13.68
CA ARG A 253 4.91 -22.58 -13.74
C ARG A 253 5.88 -21.71 -14.54
N SER A 254 5.35 -20.85 -15.40
CA SER A 254 6.10 -19.80 -16.09
C SER A 254 5.33 -18.47 -16.06
N ARG A 255 6.03 -17.34 -15.98
CA ARG A 255 5.41 -16.01 -16.14
C ARG A 255 5.21 -15.69 -17.62
N GLY A 256 4.23 -14.85 -17.90
CA GLY A 256 3.98 -14.18 -19.17
C GLY A 256 3.31 -12.83 -18.95
N SER A 257 3.29 -11.98 -19.97
CA SER A 257 2.64 -10.68 -19.91
C SER A 257 2.08 -10.29 -21.26
N LEU A 258 0.77 -10.00 -21.34
CA LEU A 258 0.25 -9.28 -22.49
C LEU A 258 0.54 -7.80 -22.30
N SER A 259 1.48 -7.27 -23.08
CA SER A 259 1.96 -5.88 -23.00
C SER A 259 1.04 -4.88 -23.69
N ALA A 260 0.17 -5.35 -24.60
CA ALA A 260 -0.83 -4.56 -25.30
C ALA A 260 -2.06 -5.41 -25.62
N GLY A 261 -3.21 -4.80 -25.92
CA GLY A 261 -4.43 -5.57 -26.20
C GLY A 261 -4.37 -6.46 -27.46
N THR A 262 -3.47 -6.12 -28.40
CA THR A 262 -3.18 -6.96 -29.59
C THR A 262 -2.09 -8.00 -29.36
N ASP A 263 -1.49 -8.01 -28.17
CA ASP A 263 -0.47 -8.96 -27.79
C ASP A 263 -1.06 -10.37 -27.65
N VAL A 264 -0.30 -11.36 -28.08
CA VAL A 264 -0.69 -12.76 -28.07
C VAL A 264 0.56 -13.56 -27.79
N ASP A 265 0.53 -14.39 -26.76
CA ASP A 265 1.62 -15.28 -26.45
C ASP A 265 1.36 -16.70 -26.98
N TYR A 266 2.32 -17.31 -27.67
CA TYR A 266 2.37 -18.74 -27.94
C TYR A 266 3.44 -19.43 -27.13
N TYR A 267 3.04 -20.49 -26.44
CA TYR A 267 3.93 -21.44 -25.78
C TYR A 267 3.85 -22.80 -26.42
N LYS A 268 4.90 -23.59 -26.25
CA LYS A 268 4.90 -25.02 -26.55
C LYS A 268 5.37 -25.83 -25.35
N ILE A 269 4.72 -26.96 -25.13
CA ILE A 269 5.11 -27.97 -24.15
C ILE A 269 5.40 -29.29 -24.86
N VAL A 270 6.30 -30.07 -24.30
CA VAL A 270 6.50 -31.47 -24.69
C VAL A 270 5.81 -32.34 -23.63
N PRO A 271 4.74 -33.08 -23.98
CA PRO A 271 4.06 -33.95 -23.04
C PRO A 271 5.00 -34.94 -22.36
N ILE A 272 4.86 -35.11 -21.04
CA ILE A 272 5.65 -36.08 -20.29
C ILE A 272 5.26 -37.50 -20.71
N ALA A 273 6.23 -38.30 -21.12
CA ALA A 273 6.00 -39.68 -21.57
C ALA A 273 5.25 -40.50 -20.50
N GLY A 274 4.17 -41.16 -20.91
CA GLY A 274 3.33 -41.96 -20.01
C GLY A 274 2.18 -41.20 -19.35
N THR A 275 2.04 -39.89 -19.62
CA THR A 275 0.86 -39.13 -19.21
C THR A 275 -0.20 -39.15 -20.32
N GLU A 276 -1.47 -39.33 -19.94
CA GLU A 276 -2.61 -39.37 -20.87
C GLU A 276 -3.41 -38.05 -20.89
N SER A 277 -3.16 -37.17 -19.92
CA SER A 277 -3.82 -35.88 -19.80
C SER A 277 -2.91 -34.83 -19.20
N VAL A 278 -3.18 -33.58 -19.53
CA VAL A 278 -2.55 -32.40 -18.93
C VAL A 278 -3.63 -31.35 -18.67
N THR A 279 -3.55 -30.70 -17.52
CA THR A 279 -4.35 -29.52 -17.20
C THR A 279 -3.48 -28.29 -17.33
N VAL A 280 -3.90 -27.35 -18.16
CA VAL A 280 -3.22 -26.08 -18.39
C VAL A 280 -4.06 -24.95 -17.82
N ARG A 281 -3.41 -23.99 -17.17
CA ARG A 281 -4.07 -22.85 -16.56
C ARG A 281 -3.37 -21.56 -16.92
N VAL A 282 -4.15 -20.50 -17.00
CA VAL A 282 -3.64 -19.13 -16.95
C VAL A 282 -4.16 -18.53 -15.66
N ARG A 283 -3.26 -18.13 -14.76
CA ARG A 283 -3.58 -17.53 -13.47
C ARG A 283 -3.28 -16.03 -13.54
N ALA A 284 -4.32 -15.22 -13.53
CA ALA A 284 -4.20 -13.77 -13.43
C ALA A 284 -4.67 -13.27 -12.05
N SER A 285 -5.40 -14.10 -11.29
CA SER A 285 -5.85 -13.76 -9.93
C SER A 285 -4.66 -13.42 -9.02
N GLY A 286 -4.77 -12.30 -8.29
CA GLY A 286 -3.70 -11.77 -7.45
C GLY A 286 -2.45 -11.25 -8.19
N VAL A 287 -2.41 -11.30 -9.53
CA VAL A 287 -1.29 -10.86 -10.36
C VAL A 287 -1.65 -9.64 -11.20
N SER A 288 -2.78 -9.68 -11.88
CA SER A 288 -3.28 -8.56 -12.70
C SER A 288 -4.81 -8.62 -12.81
N LEU A 289 -5.42 -7.62 -13.47
CA LEU A 289 -6.84 -7.62 -13.83
C LEU A 289 -7.09 -8.18 -15.24
N LEU A 290 -6.10 -8.84 -15.84
CA LEU A 290 -6.17 -9.38 -17.20
C LEU A 290 -7.36 -10.33 -17.38
N GLN A 291 -8.23 -10.03 -18.33
CA GLN A 291 -9.24 -10.98 -18.81
C GLN A 291 -8.68 -11.75 -20.01
N SER A 292 -8.01 -12.87 -19.72
CA SER A 292 -7.34 -13.70 -20.72
C SER A 292 -8.23 -14.79 -21.32
N ARG A 293 -7.94 -15.16 -22.56
CA ARG A 293 -8.39 -16.37 -23.26
C ARG A 293 -7.20 -17.30 -23.43
N LEU A 294 -7.36 -18.52 -22.92
CA LEU A 294 -6.42 -19.63 -23.07
C LEU A 294 -6.94 -20.59 -24.14
N GLU A 295 -6.12 -20.87 -25.15
CA GLU A 295 -6.40 -21.86 -26.19
C GLU A 295 -5.30 -22.91 -26.24
N VAL A 296 -5.68 -24.16 -26.45
CA VAL A 296 -4.76 -25.25 -26.75
C VAL A 296 -4.86 -25.56 -28.22
N LEU A 297 -3.71 -25.66 -28.90
CA LEU A 297 -3.61 -25.89 -30.33
C LEU A 297 -2.80 -27.14 -30.65
N ASP A 298 -3.12 -27.75 -31.78
CA ASP A 298 -2.26 -28.76 -32.39
C ASP A 298 -1.08 -28.14 -33.16
N SER A 299 -0.22 -28.99 -33.73
CA SER A 299 0.94 -28.57 -34.52
C SER A 299 0.60 -27.80 -35.81
N PHE A 300 -0.66 -27.81 -36.25
CA PHE A 300 -1.13 -27.05 -37.41
C PHE A 300 -1.76 -25.71 -37.01
N GLY A 301 -1.82 -25.40 -35.71
CA GLY A 301 -2.46 -24.21 -35.17
C GLY A 301 -3.99 -24.32 -35.10
N GLN A 302 -4.54 -25.53 -35.18
CA GLN A 302 -5.97 -25.74 -34.96
C GLN A 302 -6.25 -25.79 -33.46
N VAL A 303 -7.22 -24.98 -33.01
CA VAL A 303 -7.67 -24.97 -31.61
C VAL A 303 -8.40 -26.29 -31.30
N ILE A 304 -7.91 -27.00 -30.28
CA ILE A 304 -8.49 -28.25 -29.78
C ILE A 304 -9.22 -28.08 -28.44
N GLY A 305 -8.99 -26.97 -27.73
CA GLY A 305 -9.68 -26.59 -26.50
C GLY A 305 -9.49 -25.10 -26.21
N GLN A 306 -10.46 -24.49 -25.54
CA GLN A 306 -10.40 -23.06 -25.18
C GLN A 306 -11.15 -22.76 -23.88
N SER A 307 -10.65 -21.80 -23.11
CA SER A 307 -11.26 -21.21 -21.91
C SER A 307 -11.05 -19.70 -21.95
N SER A 308 -11.98 -18.95 -21.36
CA SER A 308 -11.86 -17.51 -21.17
C SER A 308 -12.15 -17.13 -19.73
N ALA A 309 -11.47 -16.10 -19.24
CA ALA A 309 -11.80 -15.41 -18.01
C ALA A 309 -13.26 -14.95 -18.03
N VAL A 310 -13.94 -15.01 -16.88
CA VAL A 310 -15.35 -14.63 -16.75
C VAL A 310 -15.49 -13.15 -16.44
N SER A 311 -14.64 -12.64 -15.56
CA SER A 311 -14.58 -11.24 -15.16
C SER A 311 -13.25 -10.94 -14.47
N VAL A 312 -13.00 -9.69 -14.08
CA VAL A 312 -11.82 -9.35 -13.24
C VAL A 312 -11.84 -10.00 -11.85
N PHE A 313 -13.01 -10.43 -11.38
CA PHE A 313 -13.19 -11.14 -10.10
C PHE A 313 -12.95 -12.65 -10.22
N GLU A 314 -12.98 -13.17 -11.46
CA GLU A 314 -12.83 -14.58 -11.82
C GLU A 314 -12.01 -14.68 -13.12
N ASN A 315 -10.75 -14.27 -13.04
CA ASN A 315 -9.88 -14.06 -14.20
C ASN A 315 -8.88 -15.19 -14.49
N ASP A 316 -9.02 -16.31 -13.79
CA ASP A 316 -8.27 -17.53 -14.05
C ASP A 316 -8.93 -18.39 -15.14
N ASN A 317 -8.12 -19.13 -15.87
CA ASN A 317 -8.53 -20.10 -16.88
C ASN A 317 -8.06 -21.50 -16.50
N GLU A 318 -8.86 -22.52 -16.82
CA GLU A 318 -8.45 -23.92 -16.69
C GLU A 318 -8.96 -24.77 -17.87
N LEU A 319 -8.07 -25.57 -18.44
CA LEU A 319 -8.42 -26.57 -19.46
C LEU A 319 -7.71 -27.88 -19.20
N THR A 320 -8.48 -28.98 -19.24
CA THR A 320 -7.91 -30.33 -19.21
C THR A 320 -7.97 -30.95 -20.60
N ILE A 321 -6.82 -31.35 -21.12
CA ILE A 321 -6.65 -32.00 -22.42
C ILE A 321 -6.30 -33.46 -22.18
N THR A 322 -6.94 -34.36 -22.92
CA THR A 322 -6.73 -35.81 -22.83
C THR A 322 -6.22 -36.37 -24.16
N GLY A 323 -5.64 -37.57 -24.14
CA GLY A 323 -5.10 -38.23 -25.33
C GLY A 323 -3.74 -37.68 -25.78
N ILE A 324 -2.95 -37.13 -24.85
CA ILE A 324 -1.67 -36.48 -25.18
C ILE A 324 -0.49 -37.46 -25.30
N ALA A 325 -0.67 -38.74 -24.98
CA ALA A 325 0.41 -39.71 -24.85
C ALA A 325 1.24 -39.95 -26.14
N ASN A 326 0.69 -39.60 -27.32
CA ASN A 326 1.36 -39.73 -28.62
C ASN A 326 1.63 -38.39 -29.31
N LEU A 327 1.49 -37.28 -28.59
CA LEU A 327 1.81 -35.95 -29.13
C LEU A 327 3.27 -35.63 -28.85
N ASP A 328 4.01 -35.25 -29.88
CA ASP A 328 5.39 -34.77 -29.74
C ASP A 328 5.43 -33.38 -29.09
N GLU A 329 4.42 -32.55 -29.40
CA GLU A 329 4.29 -31.18 -28.93
C GLU A 329 2.81 -30.83 -28.74
N LEU A 330 2.54 -29.95 -27.78
CA LEU A 330 1.25 -29.30 -27.60
C LEU A 330 1.48 -27.80 -27.48
N TYR A 331 0.66 -27.00 -28.17
CA TYR A 331 0.81 -25.56 -28.21
C TYR A 331 -0.26 -24.89 -27.36
N LEU A 332 0.10 -23.81 -26.70
CA LEU A 332 -0.79 -22.98 -25.88
C LEU A 332 -0.77 -21.57 -26.46
N ARG A 333 -1.92 -20.93 -26.54
CA ARG A 333 -2.05 -19.53 -26.92
C ARG A 333 -2.77 -18.76 -25.82
N VAL A 334 -2.17 -17.67 -25.37
CA VAL A 334 -2.77 -16.73 -24.43
C VAL A 334 -3.00 -15.41 -25.17
N SER A 335 -4.21 -14.89 -25.07
CA SER A 335 -4.60 -13.62 -25.69
C SER A 335 -5.66 -12.92 -24.83
N ALA A 336 -5.92 -11.64 -25.04
CA ALA A 336 -7.06 -10.99 -24.40
C ALA A 336 -8.41 -11.55 -24.88
N VAL A 337 -9.42 -11.58 -24.00
CA VAL A 337 -10.80 -11.92 -24.38
C VAL A 337 -11.31 -10.93 -25.42
N ASP A 338 -11.18 -9.63 -25.14
CA ASP A 338 -11.41 -8.51 -26.05
C ASP A 338 -10.14 -7.65 -26.13
N ALA A 339 -9.56 -7.54 -27.33
CA ALA A 339 -8.32 -6.81 -27.58
C ALA A 339 -8.44 -5.28 -27.47
N SER A 340 -9.67 -4.75 -27.40
CA SER A 340 -9.95 -3.32 -27.27
C SER A 340 -10.30 -2.88 -25.84
N ASP A 341 -10.46 -3.84 -24.93
CA ASP A 341 -10.77 -3.58 -23.52
C ASP A 341 -9.50 -3.15 -22.75
N VAL A 342 -9.68 -2.34 -21.71
CA VAL A 342 -8.62 -1.95 -20.79
C VAL A 342 -8.06 -3.17 -20.03
N TYR A 343 -8.87 -4.21 -19.84
CA TYR A 343 -8.47 -5.50 -19.26
C TYR A 343 -7.77 -6.45 -20.24
N ALA A 344 -7.35 -5.97 -21.42
CA ALA A 344 -6.60 -6.76 -22.39
C ALA A 344 -5.09 -6.88 -22.09
N VAL A 345 -4.60 -6.14 -21.10
CA VAL A 345 -3.19 -6.01 -20.73
C VAL A 345 -2.99 -6.52 -19.30
N GLY A 346 -1.93 -7.29 -19.06
CA GLY A 346 -1.60 -7.73 -17.71
C GLY A 346 -0.66 -8.94 -17.66
N ASP A 347 -0.07 -9.13 -16.48
CA ASP A 347 0.77 -10.30 -16.18
C ASP A 347 -0.08 -11.51 -15.81
N TYR A 348 0.49 -12.69 -16.04
CA TYR A 348 -0.12 -13.94 -15.65
C TYR A 348 0.94 -15.01 -15.39
N TRP A 349 0.51 -16.09 -14.73
CA TRP A 349 1.24 -17.36 -14.73
C TRP A 349 0.58 -18.33 -15.69
N ILE A 350 1.38 -19.04 -16.48
CA ILE A 350 0.94 -20.25 -17.16
C ILE A 350 1.37 -21.48 -16.36
N GLU A 351 0.41 -22.33 -16.01
CA GLU A 351 0.64 -23.56 -15.26
C GLU A 351 0.40 -24.78 -16.14
N VAL A 352 1.27 -25.78 -16.02
CA VAL A 352 1.16 -27.08 -16.70
C VAL A 352 1.18 -28.17 -15.63
N ASP A 353 0.04 -28.85 -15.47
CA ASP A 353 -0.23 -29.74 -14.36
C ASP A 353 -0.63 -31.14 -14.87
N TYR A 354 0.21 -32.13 -14.59
CA TYR A 354 -0.03 -33.53 -14.96
C TYR A 354 -0.62 -34.36 -13.81
N ARG A 355 -0.83 -33.76 -12.63
CA ARG A 355 -1.35 -34.43 -11.46
C ARG A 355 -2.80 -34.87 -11.70
N SER A 356 -3.22 -35.91 -10.99
CA SER A 356 -4.60 -36.41 -11.09
C SER A 356 -5.61 -35.38 -10.55
N GLU A 357 -6.85 -35.43 -11.02
CA GLU A 357 -7.94 -34.60 -10.50
C GLU A 357 -8.07 -34.70 -8.98
N LEU A 358 -7.87 -35.89 -8.39
CA LEU A 358 -7.91 -36.10 -6.95
C LEU A 358 -6.81 -35.34 -6.20
N GLN A 359 -5.59 -35.30 -6.75
CA GLN A 359 -4.48 -34.54 -6.15
C GLN A 359 -4.74 -33.04 -6.25
N ARG A 360 -5.19 -32.57 -7.41
CA ARG A 360 -5.50 -31.15 -7.64
C ARG A 360 -6.72 -30.67 -6.83
N ALA A 361 -7.71 -31.54 -6.61
CA ALA A 361 -8.84 -31.23 -5.74
C ALA A 361 -8.43 -31.02 -4.27
N GLY A 362 -7.21 -31.44 -3.89
CA GLY A 362 -6.60 -31.12 -2.61
C GLY A 362 -5.87 -29.78 -2.59
N ASP A 363 -5.62 -29.14 -3.74
CA ASP A 363 -5.00 -27.82 -3.78
C ASP A 363 -5.92 -26.80 -3.13
N LEU A 364 -5.33 -25.89 -2.36
CA LEU A 364 -6.04 -24.71 -1.91
C LEU A 364 -6.23 -23.77 -3.08
N HIS A 365 -7.49 -23.47 -3.36
CA HIS A 365 -7.86 -22.47 -4.33
C HIS A 365 -8.22 -21.21 -3.55
N PRO A 366 -7.81 -20.02 -4.02
CA PRO A 366 -8.41 -18.80 -3.53
C PRO A 366 -9.93 -18.90 -3.61
N GLY A 367 -10.63 -18.52 -2.54
CA GLY A 367 -12.09 -18.40 -2.57
C GLY A 367 -12.53 -17.33 -3.56
N ALA A 368 -13.84 -17.16 -3.76
CA ALA A 368 -14.33 -15.95 -4.43
C ALA A 368 -13.79 -14.72 -3.66
N TYR A 369 -13.44 -13.64 -4.35
CA TYR A 369 -12.70 -12.54 -3.73
C TYR A 369 -13.45 -11.89 -2.53
N ASP A 370 -14.77 -11.98 -2.52
CA ASP A 370 -15.68 -11.44 -1.50
C ASP A 370 -16.18 -12.51 -0.52
N SER A 371 -15.71 -13.76 -0.64
CA SER A 371 -16.13 -14.87 0.23
C SER A 371 -15.61 -14.74 1.68
N GLY A 372 -14.89 -13.66 1.98
CA GLY A 372 -14.28 -13.38 3.26
C GLY A 372 -12.80 -13.78 3.30
N PRO A 373 -12.27 -14.16 4.48
CA PRO A 373 -10.92 -14.67 4.60
C PRO A 373 -10.71 -15.83 3.63
N ASP A 374 -9.66 -15.75 2.83
CA ASP A 374 -9.37 -16.69 1.77
C ASP A 374 -9.20 -18.13 2.30
N THR A 375 -9.75 -19.10 1.57
CA THR A 375 -9.55 -20.54 1.78
C THR A 375 -8.08 -20.95 1.72
N LEU A 376 -7.24 -20.15 1.04
CA LEU A 376 -5.78 -20.29 1.05
C LEU A 376 -5.17 -20.22 2.46
N PHE A 377 -5.93 -19.73 3.45
CA PHE A 377 -5.56 -19.72 4.87
C PHE A 377 -6.63 -20.34 5.78
N ALA A 378 -7.53 -21.14 5.21
CA ALA A 378 -8.47 -21.99 5.95
C ALA A 378 -7.87 -23.37 6.27
N ASN A 379 -6.82 -23.79 5.55
CA ASN A 379 -6.10 -25.04 5.76
C ASN A 379 -4.59 -24.76 5.92
N PHE A 380 -3.96 -25.55 6.80
CA PHE A 380 -2.62 -25.41 7.38
C PHE A 380 -1.45 -25.63 6.40
N ASP A 381 -1.53 -25.18 5.15
CA ASP A 381 -0.36 -25.25 4.28
C ASP A 381 0.62 -24.15 4.72
N LEU A 382 1.78 -24.61 5.16
CA LEU A 382 2.83 -23.80 5.72
C LEU A 382 3.54 -23.10 4.56
N THR A 383 3.75 -21.78 4.67
CA THR A 383 4.53 -21.02 3.68
C THR A 383 5.96 -21.58 3.58
N ASP A 384 6.42 -22.20 4.66
CA ASP A 384 7.65 -22.96 4.74
C ASP A 384 7.38 -24.33 5.38
N ASP A 385 7.66 -25.40 4.64
CA ASP A 385 7.59 -26.79 5.14
C ASP A 385 8.89 -27.20 5.86
N GLU A 386 9.76 -26.26 6.25
CA GLU A 386 10.96 -26.61 7.00
C GLU A 386 10.60 -27.27 8.35
N PHE A 387 11.21 -28.42 8.59
CA PHE A 387 11.03 -29.18 9.83
C PHE A 387 12.21 -28.92 10.78
N GLY A 388 12.24 -27.72 11.36
CA GLY A 388 13.18 -27.35 12.44
C GLY A 388 14.64 -27.17 12.01
N LEU A 389 14.88 -26.71 10.78
CA LEU A 389 16.25 -26.39 10.33
C LEU A 389 16.76 -25.08 10.93
N ASP A 390 15.86 -24.13 11.15
CA ASP A 390 16.13 -22.83 11.72
C ASP A 390 15.78 -22.74 13.23
N ASP A 391 15.47 -23.87 13.87
CA ASP A 391 15.12 -24.04 15.30
C ASP A 391 16.18 -23.52 16.30
N HIS A 392 17.36 -23.17 15.80
CA HIS A 392 18.54 -22.80 16.55
C HIS A 392 19.23 -21.59 15.92
N LEU A 393 19.83 -20.73 16.76
CA LEU A 393 20.64 -19.57 16.35
C LEU A 393 21.66 -19.84 15.22
N ALA A 394 22.24 -21.04 15.17
CA ALA A 394 23.23 -21.41 14.15
C ALA A 394 22.62 -21.76 12.79
N GLY A 395 21.34 -22.10 12.74
CA GLY A 395 20.56 -22.38 11.54
C GLY A 395 19.68 -21.21 11.09
N ALA A 396 19.80 -20.05 11.75
CA ALA A 396 18.92 -18.93 11.49
C ALA A 396 18.94 -18.49 10.02
N ILE A 397 17.75 -18.28 9.46
CA ILE A 397 17.57 -17.78 8.11
C ILE A 397 18.03 -16.32 8.03
N GLU A 398 18.75 -15.95 6.96
CA GLU A 398 19.19 -14.57 6.72
C GLU A 398 18.26 -13.90 5.68
N PRO A 399 17.16 -13.26 6.11
CA PRO A 399 16.29 -12.54 5.18
C PRO A 399 17.04 -11.38 4.52
N VAL A 400 16.72 -11.13 3.25
CA VAL A 400 17.23 -9.97 2.50
C VAL A 400 16.46 -8.73 2.96
N PRO A 401 17.13 -7.64 3.36
CA PRO A 401 16.42 -6.41 3.69
C PRO A 401 15.83 -5.75 2.45
N SER A 402 14.67 -5.13 2.58
CA SER A 402 14.09 -4.26 1.55
C SER A 402 15.04 -3.08 1.27
N GLU A 403 15.32 -2.81 0.00
CA GLU A 403 16.17 -1.70 -0.43
C GLU A 403 15.37 -0.39 -0.57
N THR A 404 14.66 0.04 0.47
CA THR A 404 14.13 1.40 0.48
C THR A 404 15.22 2.37 0.95
N PRO A 405 15.37 3.56 0.33
CA PRO A 405 16.41 4.52 0.71
C PRO A 405 16.35 5.00 2.16
N GLU A 406 15.19 4.85 2.81
CA GLU A 406 14.85 5.53 4.04
C GLU A 406 14.98 4.65 5.29
N THR A 407 14.67 3.35 5.23
CA THR A 407 14.73 2.45 6.40
C THR A 407 15.37 1.11 6.06
N LYS A 408 16.19 0.58 6.97
CA LYS A 408 16.66 -0.81 6.86
C LYS A 408 15.59 -1.72 7.43
N ARG A 409 14.82 -2.34 6.54
CA ARG A 409 13.65 -3.15 6.87
C ARG A 409 13.85 -4.59 6.41
N TYR A 410 13.41 -5.54 7.23
CA TYR A 410 13.38 -6.95 6.92
C TYR A 410 11.94 -7.44 7.00
N GLU A 411 11.48 -8.09 5.95
CA GLU A 411 10.13 -8.63 5.85
C GLU A 411 10.21 -10.14 5.69
N ILE A 412 9.46 -10.84 6.53
CA ILE A 412 9.52 -12.29 6.66
C ILE A 412 8.09 -12.80 6.56
N GLN A 413 7.85 -13.70 5.61
CA GLN A 413 6.67 -14.54 5.58
C GLN A 413 7.15 -15.97 5.80
N SER A 414 6.66 -16.62 6.85
CA SER A 414 7.05 -17.98 7.22
C SER A 414 5.92 -18.62 8.03
N SER A 415 6.17 -19.75 8.66
CA SER A 415 5.17 -20.59 9.29
C SER A 415 5.76 -21.48 10.36
N VAL A 416 4.99 -21.66 11.42
CA VAL A 416 5.29 -22.64 12.48
C VAL A 416 4.58 -23.94 12.16
N SER A 417 5.34 -25.01 11.99
CA SER A 417 4.87 -26.35 11.63
C SER A 417 4.26 -27.13 12.81
N SER A 418 4.57 -26.73 14.05
CA SER A 418 4.04 -27.34 15.26
C SER A 418 4.10 -26.42 16.48
N SER A 419 3.42 -26.80 17.57
CA SER A 419 3.42 -26.00 18.80
C SER A 419 4.78 -25.95 19.50
N ALA A 420 5.72 -26.78 19.06
CA ALA A 420 7.09 -26.84 19.56
C ALA A 420 8.08 -26.12 18.64
N ASP A 421 7.63 -25.66 17.48
CA ASP A 421 8.47 -25.07 16.44
C ASP A 421 8.97 -23.67 16.83
N VAL A 422 10.21 -23.36 16.45
CA VAL A 422 10.89 -22.13 16.87
C VAL A 422 11.77 -21.54 15.77
N ASP A 423 11.22 -20.60 15.04
CA ASP A 423 11.95 -20.03 13.91
C ASP A 423 12.93 -18.94 14.36
N TYR A 424 14.14 -18.92 13.78
CA TYR A 424 15.14 -17.86 13.98
C TYR A 424 15.51 -17.18 12.67
N PHE A 425 15.37 -15.86 12.64
CA PHE A 425 15.85 -15.02 11.54
C PHE A 425 16.96 -14.09 12.01
N LYS A 426 18.09 -14.11 11.31
CA LYS A 426 19.22 -13.23 11.56
C LYS A 426 19.08 -11.95 10.73
N ILE A 427 18.99 -10.83 11.42
CA ILE A 427 18.98 -9.49 10.83
C ILE A 427 20.23 -8.73 11.27
N THR A 428 20.76 -7.85 10.43
CA THR A 428 21.94 -7.06 10.75
C THR A 428 21.57 -5.58 10.79
N SER A 429 21.95 -4.87 11.85
CA SER A 429 21.68 -3.45 11.97
C SER A 429 22.49 -2.62 10.96
N PRO A 430 22.02 -1.42 10.56
CA PRO A 430 22.77 -0.54 9.68
C PRO A 430 24.11 -0.08 10.33
N ALA A 431 25.02 0.43 9.50
CA ALA A 431 26.31 0.96 9.94
C ALA A 431 26.19 2.24 10.78
N THR A 432 25.07 2.95 10.65
CA THR A 432 24.70 4.09 11.46
C THR A 432 23.33 3.81 12.07
N ILE A 433 23.21 3.95 13.39
CA ILE A 433 21.95 3.80 14.11
C ILE A 433 21.49 5.18 14.55
N GLU A 434 20.28 5.53 14.16
CA GLU A 434 19.69 6.82 14.48
C GLU A 434 18.34 6.69 15.23
N GLY A 435 17.81 5.47 15.34
CA GLY A 435 16.58 5.13 16.03
C GLY A 435 16.63 3.78 16.74
N ARG A 436 15.45 3.22 17.04
CA ARG A 436 15.32 1.88 17.64
C ARG A 436 15.13 0.80 16.58
N LEU A 437 15.29 -0.45 16.99
CA LEU A 437 14.79 -1.59 16.24
C LEU A 437 13.39 -1.93 16.76
N VAL A 438 12.41 -1.99 15.86
CA VAL A 438 11.06 -2.45 16.16
C VAL A 438 10.80 -3.72 15.38
N VAL A 439 10.34 -4.74 16.08
CA VAL A 439 9.96 -6.01 15.47
C VAL A 439 8.50 -6.30 15.75
N HIS A 440 7.73 -6.60 14.71
CA HIS A 440 6.34 -7.00 14.75
C HIS A 440 6.21 -8.43 14.25
N VAL A 441 5.29 -9.19 14.84
CA VAL A 441 4.85 -10.46 14.28
C VAL A 441 3.34 -10.60 14.42
N ALA A 442 2.69 -11.15 13.41
CA ALA A 442 1.28 -11.47 13.44
C ALA A 442 1.03 -12.80 12.72
N GLY A 443 0.26 -13.70 13.34
CA GLY A 443 -0.24 -14.88 12.66
C GLY A 443 -1.14 -14.46 11.47
N VAL A 444 -1.10 -15.23 10.40
CA VAL A 444 -1.87 -15.00 9.18
C VAL A 444 -2.84 -16.15 8.99
N GLY A 445 -4.08 -15.82 8.61
CA GLY A 445 -5.10 -16.79 8.28
C GLY A 445 -6.35 -16.75 9.15
N ALA A 446 -7.39 -17.43 8.66
CA ALA A 446 -8.68 -17.56 9.34
C ALA A 446 -8.54 -18.41 10.62
N VAL A 447 -7.74 -19.47 10.52
CA VAL A 447 -7.23 -20.25 11.65
C VAL A 447 -5.73 -20.03 11.71
N ARG A 448 -5.23 -19.43 12.79
CA ARG A 448 -3.83 -19.04 12.91
C ARG A 448 -3.29 -19.26 14.32
N PRO A 449 -1.99 -19.53 14.48
CA PRO A 449 -1.36 -19.59 15.79
C PRO A 449 -1.27 -18.17 16.38
N ASP A 450 -1.49 -18.06 17.68
CA ASP A 450 -1.01 -16.91 18.43
C ASP A 450 0.49 -17.08 18.56
N VAL A 451 1.24 -16.14 18.00
CA VAL A 451 2.70 -16.19 17.94
C VAL A 451 3.32 -15.30 18.99
N ARG A 452 4.49 -15.70 19.49
CA ARG A 452 5.30 -14.98 20.45
C ARG A 452 6.62 -14.59 19.81
N LEU A 453 7.02 -13.36 20.09
CA LEU A 453 8.24 -12.76 19.59
C LEU A 453 9.27 -12.52 20.69
N LYS A 454 10.54 -12.80 20.39
CA LYS A 454 11.70 -12.30 21.13
C LYS A 454 12.75 -11.78 20.16
N VAL A 455 13.51 -10.78 20.60
CA VAL A 455 14.74 -10.36 19.91
C VAL A 455 15.92 -10.70 20.82
N VAL A 456 16.89 -11.45 20.29
CA VAL A 456 18.08 -11.89 21.02
C VAL A 456 19.36 -11.47 20.30
N ASP A 457 20.47 -11.38 21.04
CA ASP A 457 21.81 -11.19 20.47
C ASP A 457 22.43 -12.50 19.97
N ALA A 458 23.64 -12.43 19.43
CA ALA A 458 24.41 -13.58 18.94
C ALA A 458 24.78 -14.61 20.04
N GLN A 459 24.58 -14.29 21.32
CA GLN A 459 24.74 -15.20 22.46
C GLN A 459 23.40 -15.76 22.95
N GLY A 460 22.30 -15.47 22.25
CA GLY A 460 20.95 -15.88 22.60
C GLY A 460 20.36 -15.16 23.82
N GLN A 461 20.97 -14.04 24.26
CA GLN A 461 20.43 -13.23 25.34
C GLN A 461 19.37 -12.27 24.81
N ALA A 462 18.25 -12.12 25.53
CA ALA A 462 17.19 -11.20 25.12
C ALA A 462 17.62 -9.75 25.28
N VAL A 463 17.42 -8.95 24.22
CA VAL A 463 17.83 -7.53 24.15
C VAL A 463 16.65 -6.56 23.99
N GLY A 464 15.42 -7.06 23.84
CA GLY A 464 14.20 -6.25 23.74
C GLY A 464 13.56 -5.93 25.10
N ALA A 465 13.15 -4.68 25.31
CA ALA A 465 12.69 -4.17 26.62
C ALA A 465 11.17 -3.95 26.74
N ASN A 466 10.42 -3.90 25.63
CA ASN A 466 8.99 -3.53 25.63
C ASN A 466 8.15 -4.46 24.74
N ALA A 467 7.93 -5.70 25.20
CA ALA A 467 7.03 -6.65 24.54
C ALA A 467 5.56 -6.24 24.74
N ARG A 468 4.80 -6.09 23.65
CA ARG A 468 3.37 -5.76 23.70
C ARG A 468 2.58 -6.65 22.74
N LEU A 469 1.62 -7.40 23.28
CA LEU A 469 0.57 -8.06 22.49
C LEU A 469 -0.62 -7.11 22.35
N ARG A 470 -1.06 -6.87 21.11
CA ARG A 470 -2.24 -6.08 20.78
C ARG A 470 -3.48 -6.98 20.71
N GLY A 471 -4.66 -6.37 20.83
CA GLY A 471 -5.94 -7.11 20.77
C GLY A 471 -6.24 -7.73 19.40
N ASP A 472 -5.54 -7.30 18.35
CA ASP A 472 -5.60 -7.87 17.00
C ASP A 472 -4.69 -9.11 16.81
N GLY A 473 -3.92 -9.50 17.85
CA GLY A 473 -2.97 -10.61 17.81
C GLY A 473 -1.55 -10.22 17.39
N THR A 474 -1.30 -8.96 17.04
CA THR A 474 0.05 -8.49 16.70
C THR A 474 0.92 -8.40 17.96
N PHE A 475 2.07 -9.05 17.95
CA PHE A 475 3.07 -8.97 19.00
C PHE A 475 4.23 -8.08 18.56
N THR A 476 4.55 -7.05 19.35
CA THR A 476 5.65 -6.11 19.08
C THR A 476 6.73 -6.21 20.15
N VAL A 477 8.00 -6.15 19.75
CA VAL A 477 9.17 -6.00 20.62
C VAL A 477 10.02 -4.82 20.13
N GLU A 478 10.46 -3.98 21.06
CA GLU A 478 11.35 -2.86 20.78
C GLU A 478 12.72 -3.08 21.44
N VAL A 479 13.80 -2.83 20.68
CA VAL A 479 15.18 -2.71 21.18
C VAL A 479 15.54 -1.23 21.13
N THR A 480 15.53 -0.58 22.28
CA THR A 480 15.58 0.88 22.43
C THR A 480 16.85 1.53 21.89
N GLN A 481 18.01 0.87 22.05
CA GLN A 481 19.31 1.36 21.60
C GLN A 481 20.06 0.22 20.91
N PRO A 482 19.75 -0.10 19.65
CA PRO A 482 20.51 -1.10 18.93
C PRO A 482 21.93 -0.57 18.64
N GLU A 483 22.89 -1.47 18.64
CA GLU A 483 24.28 -1.20 18.27
C GLU A 483 24.43 -1.29 16.75
N ALA A 484 25.32 -0.46 16.19
CA ALA A 484 25.58 -0.41 14.75
C ALA A 484 26.34 -1.65 14.26
N SER A 485 26.02 -2.10 13.04
CA SER A 485 26.62 -3.27 12.39
C SER A 485 26.60 -4.56 13.25
N GLN A 486 25.62 -4.71 14.13
CA GLN A 486 25.46 -5.89 14.96
C GLN A 486 24.38 -6.82 14.38
N ASP A 487 24.59 -8.11 14.61
CA ASP A 487 23.60 -9.13 14.31
C ASP A 487 22.61 -9.27 15.47
N TYR A 488 21.34 -9.24 15.12
CA TYR A 488 20.20 -9.52 15.99
C TYR A 488 19.44 -10.71 15.44
N PHE A 489 18.79 -11.47 16.32
CA PHE A 489 18.02 -12.64 15.93
C PHE A 489 16.57 -12.46 16.37
N VAL A 490 15.68 -12.45 15.39
CA VAL A 490 14.23 -12.49 15.57
C VAL A 490 13.85 -13.94 15.81
N LYS A 491 13.32 -14.20 17.01
CA LYS A 491 12.85 -15.53 17.40
C LYS A 491 11.32 -15.53 17.42
N VAL A 492 10.72 -16.37 16.59
CA VAL A 492 9.27 -16.61 16.55
C VAL A 492 8.99 -17.98 17.16
N SER A 493 7.83 -18.14 17.81
CA SER A 493 7.38 -19.41 18.38
C SER A 493 5.89 -19.34 18.65
N VAL A 494 5.20 -20.49 18.73
CA VAL A 494 3.80 -20.53 19.15
C VAL A 494 3.65 -20.11 20.62
N ASP A 495 2.70 -19.23 20.94
CA ASP A 495 2.38 -18.91 22.33
C ASP A 495 1.84 -20.17 23.02
N PRO A 496 2.32 -20.53 24.22
CA PRO A 496 1.85 -21.71 24.93
C PRO A 496 0.34 -21.75 25.23
N ASN A 497 -0.35 -20.61 25.16
CA ASN A 497 -1.80 -20.53 25.34
C ASN A 497 -2.57 -20.56 24.01
N SER A 498 -1.89 -20.62 22.87
CA SER A 498 -2.56 -20.68 21.59
C SER A 498 -3.35 -21.98 21.46
N THR A 499 -4.56 -21.86 20.92
CA THR A 499 -5.43 -23.01 20.60
C THR A 499 -5.04 -23.67 19.27
N VAL A 500 -4.21 -23.00 18.48
CA VAL A 500 -3.76 -23.43 17.17
C VAL A 500 -2.24 -23.63 17.24
N GLY A 501 -1.79 -24.84 16.97
CA GLY A 501 -0.39 -25.22 17.13
C GLY A 501 0.47 -25.04 15.88
N ALA A 502 -0.10 -24.66 14.74
CA ALA A 502 0.65 -24.53 13.50
C ALA A 502 0.01 -23.45 12.61
N GLY A 503 0.75 -22.92 11.64
CA GLY A 503 0.23 -22.00 10.63
C GLY A 503 1.17 -20.83 10.32
N ASN A 504 0.72 -19.99 9.41
CA ASN A 504 1.52 -18.93 8.82
C ASN A 504 1.59 -17.69 9.72
N TYR A 505 2.65 -16.92 9.55
CA TYR A 505 2.79 -15.59 10.13
C TYR A 505 3.60 -14.67 9.23
N VAL A 506 3.45 -13.38 9.47
CA VAL A 506 4.34 -12.34 8.94
C VAL A 506 5.11 -11.70 10.09
N ALA A 507 6.41 -11.50 9.89
CA ALA A 507 7.26 -10.76 10.80
C ALA A 507 7.96 -9.62 10.07
N ILE A 508 8.00 -8.46 10.72
CA ILE A 508 8.63 -7.26 10.20
C ILE A 508 9.64 -6.80 11.23
N ALA A 509 10.90 -6.63 10.82
CA ALA A 509 11.93 -6.01 11.64
C ALA A 509 12.45 -4.74 10.97
N GLU A 510 12.28 -3.61 11.62
CA GLU A 510 12.61 -2.30 11.07
C GLU A 510 13.54 -1.52 11.99
N PHE A 511 14.64 -1.04 11.42
CA PHE A 511 15.50 -0.05 12.05
C PHE A 511 14.98 1.35 11.70
N GLU A 512 14.41 2.05 12.68
CA GLU A 512 13.86 3.39 12.48
C GLU A 512 14.97 4.36 12.06
N SER A 513 14.69 5.16 11.03
CA SER A 513 15.56 6.20 10.51
C SER A 513 14.88 7.58 10.65
N PRO A 514 15.52 8.55 11.30
CA PRO A 514 15.01 9.90 11.42
C PRO A 514 15.52 10.76 10.27
N GLN A 515 14.94 10.69 9.08
CA GLN A 515 15.01 11.81 8.11
C GLN A 515 14.10 11.61 6.89
N ALA A 516 12.87 12.09 7.00
CA ALA A 516 12.29 12.93 5.95
C ALA A 516 12.39 14.37 6.46
N GLN A 517 12.66 15.35 5.59
CA GLN A 517 12.69 16.76 6.00
C GLN A 517 11.27 17.20 6.38
N MET A 518 10.93 17.10 7.67
CA MET A 518 9.62 17.49 8.19
C MET A 518 9.60 18.94 8.69
N ASN A 519 8.42 19.56 8.69
CA ASN A 519 8.23 20.90 9.23
C ASN A 519 8.34 20.93 10.77
N ASP A 520 9.18 21.84 11.28
CA ASP A 520 9.27 22.13 12.71
C ASP A 520 7.94 22.67 13.25
N LEU A 521 7.30 21.95 14.17
CA LEU A 521 6.04 22.37 14.78
C LEU A 521 6.27 23.06 16.13
N ALA A 522 7.12 22.48 16.98
CA ALA A 522 7.40 23.04 18.31
C ALA A 522 8.69 22.52 18.94
N SER A 523 9.28 23.32 19.81
CA SER A 523 10.35 22.88 20.71
C SER A 523 10.29 23.58 22.06
N GLY A 524 11.02 23.06 23.05
CA GLY A 524 11.24 23.74 24.32
C GLY A 524 11.75 22.83 25.43
N ASP A 525 11.89 23.41 26.63
CA ASP A 525 12.31 22.69 27.84
C ASP A 525 11.13 22.39 28.75
N LEU A 526 11.18 21.23 29.41
CA LEU A 526 10.20 20.75 30.37
C LEU A 526 10.90 20.37 31.67
N THR A 527 10.17 20.55 32.78
CA THR A 527 10.58 20.08 34.11
C THR A 527 9.46 19.23 34.70
N GLY A 528 9.72 18.49 35.77
CA GLY A 528 8.69 17.70 36.47
C GLY A 528 7.57 18.50 37.13
N GLU A 529 7.64 19.83 37.14
CA GLU A 529 6.68 20.70 37.84
C GLU A 529 5.56 21.26 36.95
N SER A 530 5.72 21.23 35.62
CA SER A 530 4.75 21.84 34.71
C SER A 530 4.74 21.22 33.33
N ASP A 531 3.54 21.01 32.79
CA ASP A 531 3.34 20.69 31.38
C ASP A 531 3.42 21.93 30.50
N LYS A 532 3.78 21.73 29.24
CA LYS A 532 3.65 22.75 28.20
C LYS A 532 2.47 22.43 27.30
N PHE A 533 1.71 23.46 26.93
CA PHE A 533 0.55 23.36 26.05
C PHE A 533 0.76 24.22 24.81
N ILE A 534 0.38 23.69 23.66
CA ILE A 534 0.37 24.39 22.37
C ILE A 534 -1.00 24.19 21.75
N ARG A 535 -1.58 25.27 21.21
CA ARG A 535 -2.77 25.18 20.36
C ARG A 535 -2.29 25.10 18.92
N TRP A 536 -2.80 24.13 18.19
CA TRP A 536 -2.47 23.87 16.79
C TRP A 536 -3.76 23.60 16.02
N THR A 537 -3.78 23.89 14.73
CA THR A 537 -4.98 23.75 13.90
C THR A 537 -4.64 22.87 12.70
N ALA A 538 -5.44 21.82 12.48
CA ALA A 538 -5.45 21.06 11.24
C ALA A 538 -6.40 21.75 10.26
N GLY A 539 -5.89 22.12 9.08
CA GLY A 539 -6.67 22.84 8.07
C GLY A 539 -7.74 21.97 7.40
N LYS A 540 -7.47 20.66 7.29
CA LYS A 540 -8.30 19.64 6.65
C LYS A 540 -8.07 18.30 7.34
N THR A 541 -8.94 17.33 7.04
CA THR A 541 -8.77 15.95 7.49
C THR A 541 -7.60 15.29 6.77
N ARG A 542 -6.58 14.84 7.50
CA ARG A 542 -5.39 14.20 6.90
C ARG A 542 -4.78 13.16 7.83
N LEU A 543 -3.95 12.29 7.26
CA LEU A 543 -3.03 11.46 8.02
C LEU A 543 -1.78 12.29 8.34
N TYR A 544 -1.56 12.58 9.63
CA TYR A 544 -0.39 13.32 10.08
C TYR A 544 0.68 12.38 10.63
N ARG A 545 1.93 12.62 10.24
CA ARG A 545 3.12 12.10 10.94
C ARG A 545 3.58 13.11 11.98
N PHE A 546 3.87 12.62 13.17
CA PHE A 546 4.50 13.38 14.26
C PHE A 546 5.80 12.72 14.67
N ASP A 547 6.89 13.47 14.61
CA ASP A 547 8.21 13.02 15.05
C ASP A 547 8.59 13.78 16.32
N LEU A 548 8.43 13.10 17.46
CA LEU A 548 8.74 13.64 18.78
C LEU A 548 10.16 13.24 19.19
N ASN A 549 11.04 14.21 19.38
CA ASN A 549 12.36 14.01 19.95
C ASN A 549 12.39 14.47 21.42
N ALA A 550 13.09 13.71 22.26
CA ALA A 550 13.43 14.12 23.61
C ALA A 550 14.95 14.11 23.79
N ALA A 551 15.48 15.12 24.48
CA ALA A 551 16.90 15.20 24.82
C ALA A 551 17.10 15.54 26.30
N SER A 552 17.95 14.74 26.94
CA SER A 552 18.40 14.95 28.33
C SER A 552 19.77 14.30 28.50
N ALA A 553 20.49 14.70 29.55
CA ALA A 553 21.74 14.04 29.93
C ALA A 553 21.51 12.65 30.56
N ASP A 554 20.29 12.39 31.01
CA ASP A 554 19.86 11.13 31.60
C ASP A 554 18.94 10.38 30.62
N ALA A 555 19.35 9.19 30.21
CA ALA A 555 18.65 8.34 29.25
C ALA A 555 17.31 7.81 29.78
N ASP A 556 17.12 7.80 31.10
CA ASP A 556 15.86 7.38 31.73
C ASP A 556 14.77 8.46 31.62
N GLN A 557 15.09 9.66 31.14
CA GLN A 557 14.13 10.73 30.94
C GLN A 557 13.39 10.59 29.62
N ALA A 558 12.15 11.08 29.57
CA ALA A 558 11.31 11.01 28.38
C ALA A 558 10.31 12.18 28.33
N VAL A 559 9.74 12.40 27.15
CA VAL A 559 8.66 13.36 26.91
C VAL A 559 7.45 12.59 26.41
N ARG A 560 6.30 12.84 27.04
CA ARG A 560 5.00 12.38 26.54
C ARG A 560 4.26 13.52 25.86
N LEU A 561 3.92 13.35 24.59
CA LEU A 561 2.96 14.15 23.87
C LEU A 561 1.56 13.53 24.03
N THR A 562 0.57 14.35 24.33
CA THR A 562 -0.84 13.99 24.23
C THR A 562 -1.57 15.05 23.41
N VAL A 563 -2.20 14.62 22.33
CA VAL A 563 -3.00 15.49 21.45
C VAL A 563 -4.46 15.34 21.82
N TYR A 564 -5.09 16.45 22.17
CA TYR A 564 -6.50 16.54 22.46
C TYR A 564 -7.20 17.32 21.36
N ASP A 565 -8.41 16.91 21.01
CA ASP A 565 -9.36 17.79 20.35
C ASP A 565 -9.73 18.94 21.31
N ALA A 566 -9.58 20.19 20.86
CA ALA A 566 -9.75 21.37 21.71
C ALA A 566 -11.21 21.59 22.15
N HIS A 567 -12.18 21.07 21.39
CA HIS A 567 -13.61 21.23 21.63
C HIS A 567 -14.16 20.09 22.49
N THR A 568 -13.90 18.85 22.09
CA THR A 568 -14.43 17.65 22.75
C THR A 568 -13.58 17.21 23.95
N ARG A 569 -12.30 17.60 23.99
CA ARG A 569 -11.28 17.17 24.96
C ARG A 569 -10.95 15.68 24.85
N GLU A 570 -11.35 15.02 23.78
CA GLU A 570 -10.97 13.64 23.51
C GLU A 570 -9.49 13.54 23.18
N VAL A 571 -8.84 12.49 23.66
CA VAL A 571 -7.45 12.18 23.30
C VAL A 571 -7.45 11.54 21.92
N LYS A 572 -6.78 12.18 20.95
CA LYS A 572 -6.64 11.67 19.59
C LYS A 572 -5.33 10.92 19.37
N MET A 573 -4.27 11.31 20.09
CA MET A 573 -2.96 10.64 19.98
C MET A 573 -2.17 10.76 21.30
N VAL A 574 -1.39 9.72 21.61
CA VAL A 574 -0.35 9.76 22.66
C VAL A 574 0.95 9.21 22.08
N ALA A 575 2.05 9.95 22.25
CA ALA A 575 3.40 9.51 21.88
C ALA A 575 4.36 9.71 23.06
N VAL A 576 5.34 8.81 23.20
CA VAL A 576 6.40 8.91 24.21
C VAL A 576 7.75 8.76 23.54
N ALA A 577 8.64 9.73 23.74
CA ALA A 577 10.01 9.70 23.25
C ALA A 577 10.98 9.71 24.44
N HIS A 578 11.91 8.75 24.48
CA HIS A 578 12.98 8.70 25.48
C HIS A 578 14.15 9.57 25.06
N ALA A 579 14.93 10.04 26.04
CA ALA A 579 16.07 10.90 25.79
C ALA A 579 17.06 10.24 24.82
N GLY A 580 17.40 10.97 23.75
CA GLY A 580 18.27 10.50 22.68
C GLY A 580 17.55 9.70 21.58
N ILE A 581 16.22 9.57 21.64
CA ILE A 581 15.41 8.82 20.66
C ILE A 581 14.32 9.72 20.09
N THR A 582 14.13 9.64 18.78
CA THR A 582 12.97 10.21 18.09
C THR A 582 11.87 9.15 18.00
N ARG A 583 10.63 9.52 18.34
CA ARG A 583 9.44 8.68 18.21
C ARG A 583 8.56 9.23 17.08
N SER A 584 8.42 8.45 16.01
CA SER A 584 7.45 8.68 14.96
C SER A 584 6.10 8.04 15.31
N THR A 585 5.01 8.76 15.06
CA THR A 585 3.63 8.29 15.21
C THR A 585 2.76 8.86 14.09
N LEU A 586 1.85 8.04 13.55
CA LEU A 586 0.85 8.45 12.57
C LEU A 586 -0.52 8.62 13.24
N ALA A 587 -1.29 9.63 12.84
CA ALA A 587 -2.64 9.86 13.33
C ALA A 587 -3.53 10.54 12.28
N TRP A 588 -4.69 9.94 12.01
CA TRP A 588 -5.78 10.61 11.31
C TRP A 588 -6.39 11.68 12.21
N LEU A 589 -6.35 12.93 11.77
CA LEU A 589 -6.93 14.07 12.47
C LEU A 589 -7.90 14.80 11.54
N GLN A 590 -9.11 15.04 12.01
CA GLN A 590 -10.13 15.85 11.33
C GLN A 590 -9.67 17.32 11.24
N GLN A 591 -10.28 18.07 10.33
CA GLN A 591 -10.19 19.53 10.37
C GLN A 591 -10.56 20.06 11.76
N GLY A 592 -9.81 21.04 12.28
CA GLY A 592 -10.16 21.69 13.53
C GLY A 592 -8.98 22.01 14.44
N GLU A 593 -9.29 22.36 15.68
CA GLU A 593 -8.32 22.83 16.65
C GLU A 593 -7.94 21.74 17.66
N TYR A 594 -6.65 21.67 17.96
CA TYR A 594 -6.05 20.69 18.84
C TYR A 594 -5.20 21.35 19.93
N ILE A 595 -5.15 20.70 21.09
CA ILE A 595 -4.24 21.04 22.19
C ILE A 595 -3.18 19.96 22.31
N LEU A 596 -1.93 20.32 22.06
CA LEU A 596 -0.76 19.48 22.25
C LEU A 596 -0.21 19.71 23.65
N ARG A 597 -0.28 18.69 24.51
CA ARG A 597 0.27 18.69 25.86
C ARG A 597 1.56 17.91 25.89
N PHE A 598 2.63 18.56 26.32
CA PHE A 598 3.94 17.94 26.55
C PHE A 598 4.20 17.82 28.05
N THR A 599 4.50 16.60 28.48
CA THR A 599 4.82 16.28 29.89
C THR A 599 6.18 15.59 29.95
N ALA A 600 7.10 16.12 30.76
CA ALA A 600 8.33 15.41 31.09
C ALA A 600 8.01 14.25 32.05
N ILE A 601 8.56 13.07 31.75
CA ILE A 601 8.39 11.84 32.52
C ILE A 601 9.76 11.16 32.66
N ALA A 602 9.88 10.20 33.58
CA ALA A 602 11.08 9.39 33.74
C ALA A 602 10.71 7.92 33.90
N VAL A 603 11.61 7.01 33.53
CA VAL A 603 11.44 5.57 33.68
C VAL A 603 11.47 5.17 35.15
N GLY A 604 10.54 4.31 35.56
CA GLY A 604 10.47 3.77 36.90
C GLY A 604 10.18 4.84 37.96
N THR A 605 11.05 4.93 38.98
CA THR A 605 10.90 5.85 40.12
C THR A 605 11.91 7.00 40.09
N ALA A 606 12.64 7.18 38.99
CA ALA A 606 13.58 8.28 38.85
C ALA A 606 12.83 9.62 38.92
N PRO A 607 13.40 10.66 39.57
CA PRO A 607 12.81 11.99 39.52
C PRO A 607 12.92 12.55 38.10
N VAL A 608 11.87 13.26 37.67
CA VAL A 608 11.88 13.97 36.39
C VAL A 608 12.83 15.16 36.49
N THR A 609 13.80 15.23 35.59
CA THR A 609 14.76 16.34 35.49
C THR A 609 14.42 17.24 34.31
N ASN A 610 15.34 18.12 33.89
CA ASN A 610 15.11 18.94 32.71
C ASN A 610 15.21 18.07 31.44
N VAL A 611 14.18 18.14 30.60
CA VAL A 611 14.13 17.44 29.32
C VAL A 611 13.77 18.46 28.25
N SER A 612 14.60 18.60 27.23
CA SER A 612 14.23 19.36 26.04
C SER A 612 13.47 18.47 25.07
N PHE A 613 12.54 19.07 24.32
CA PHE A 613 11.81 18.38 23.27
C PHE A 613 11.85 19.20 21.98
N ALA A 614 11.77 18.47 20.87
CA ALA A 614 11.43 19.00 19.57
C ALA A 614 10.32 18.11 18.97
N LEU A 615 9.42 18.73 18.24
CA LEU A 615 8.32 18.08 17.53
C LEU A 615 8.27 18.65 16.13
N THR A 616 8.38 17.77 15.14
CA THR A 616 8.05 18.06 13.75
C THR A 616 6.74 17.36 13.40
N ALA A 617 5.98 17.91 12.45
CA ALA A 617 4.74 17.31 12.00
C ALA A 617 4.40 17.71 10.56
N ASP A 618 3.92 16.75 9.78
CA ASP A 618 3.42 16.96 8.42
C ASP A 618 2.24 16.04 8.11
N GLY A 619 1.33 16.51 7.26
CA GLY A 619 0.35 15.67 6.59
C GLY A 619 1.04 14.87 5.48
N ILE A 620 0.89 13.56 5.50
CA ILE A 620 1.51 12.63 4.54
C ILE A 620 0.50 12.03 3.56
N SER A 621 -0.79 12.29 3.77
CA SER A 621 -1.85 12.06 2.78
C SER A 621 -2.03 13.30 1.92
N ASP A 622 -2.40 13.06 0.67
CA ASP A 622 -2.83 14.05 -0.30
C ASP A 622 -4.35 14.06 -0.41
N ASP A 623 -4.93 15.22 -0.73
CA ASP A 623 -6.36 15.48 -0.73
C ASP A 623 -6.81 16.07 -2.06
N GLN A 624 -7.89 15.52 -2.63
CA GLN A 624 -8.56 16.17 -3.74
C GLN A 624 -9.49 17.29 -3.23
N ASP A 625 -9.22 18.51 -3.69
CA ASP A 625 -9.89 19.71 -3.19
C ASP A 625 -11.28 19.95 -3.78
N ASP A 626 -12.16 20.48 -2.92
CA ASP A 626 -13.49 20.96 -3.27
C ASP A 626 -13.54 22.49 -3.49
N ASP A 627 -12.39 23.17 -3.47
CA ASP A 627 -12.34 24.62 -3.66
C ASP A 627 -12.70 24.98 -5.11
N MET A 628 -13.77 25.76 -5.31
CA MET A 628 -14.17 26.27 -6.62
C MET A 628 -13.04 27.05 -7.31
N VAL A 629 -12.70 26.66 -8.55
CA VAL A 629 -12.01 27.54 -9.50
C VAL A 629 -12.96 28.67 -9.89
N ASP A 630 -12.56 29.93 -9.75
CA ASP A 630 -13.31 31.05 -10.33
C ASP A 630 -13.10 31.03 -11.86
N PRO A 631 -14.15 30.78 -12.68
CA PRO A 631 -14.01 30.79 -14.13
C PRO A 631 -13.61 32.18 -14.69
N ALA A 632 -13.61 33.22 -13.87
CA ALA A 632 -13.10 34.55 -14.24
C ALA A 632 -11.55 34.60 -14.35
N ASP A 633 -10.83 33.62 -13.79
CA ASP A 633 -9.37 33.55 -13.86
C ASP A 633 -8.86 32.91 -15.16
N ASP A 634 -9.70 32.15 -15.89
CA ASP A 634 -9.42 31.70 -17.25
C ASP A 634 -10.65 31.86 -18.19
N PRO A 635 -10.66 32.90 -19.07
CA PRO A 635 -11.77 33.14 -20.00
C PRO A 635 -11.88 32.12 -21.14
N TYR A 636 -10.95 31.15 -21.23
CA TYR A 636 -10.98 30.03 -22.17
C TYR A 636 -11.35 28.70 -21.50
N TYR A 637 -11.65 28.70 -20.20
CA TYR A 637 -12.10 27.51 -19.47
C TYR A 637 -13.42 27.00 -20.05
N ASP A 638 -13.36 25.86 -20.76
CA ASP A 638 -14.53 25.06 -21.12
C ASP A 638 -14.50 23.75 -20.31
N PRO A 639 -15.29 23.65 -19.23
CA PRO A 639 -15.31 22.47 -18.38
C PRO A 639 -15.78 21.19 -19.08
N TYR A 640 -16.25 21.24 -20.34
CA TYR A 640 -16.86 20.09 -21.01
C TYR A 640 -16.20 19.70 -22.34
N ASP A 641 -15.02 20.24 -22.67
CA ASP A 641 -14.23 19.78 -23.82
C ASP A 641 -13.32 18.61 -23.42
N TYR A 642 -13.77 17.40 -23.73
CA TYR A 642 -13.05 16.15 -23.48
C TYR A 642 -12.07 15.78 -24.62
N SER A 643 -11.93 16.61 -25.65
CA SER A 643 -11.11 16.31 -26.82
C SER A 643 -9.70 16.89 -26.67
N GLY A 644 -8.68 16.04 -26.85
CA GLY A 644 -7.28 16.44 -26.84
C GLY A 644 -7.04 17.60 -27.81
N GLY A 645 -6.99 18.81 -27.28
CA GLY A 645 -6.76 20.02 -28.04
C GLY A 645 -5.35 20.00 -28.60
N SER A 646 -5.22 19.72 -29.90
CA SER A 646 -4.04 20.10 -30.69
C SER A 646 -3.89 21.62 -30.64
N TYR A 647 -3.22 22.16 -29.62
CA TYR A 647 -2.75 23.53 -29.60
C TYR A 647 -1.33 23.60 -30.14
N TYR A 648 -1.13 24.60 -30.99
CA TYR A 648 0.07 24.85 -31.78
C TYR A 648 1.35 24.82 -30.93
N ASP A 649 2.34 24.11 -31.45
CA ASP A 649 3.76 24.19 -31.09
C ASP A 649 4.23 25.65 -31.19
N GLY A 650 4.14 26.36 -30.08
CA GLY A 650 4.80 27.62 -29.84
C GLY A 650 5.81 27.39 -28.73
N GLU A 651 7.10 27.42 -29.08
CA GLU A 651 8.24 27.36 -28.16
C GLU A 651 7.96 28.12 -26.85
N TYR A 652 7.61 27.39 -25.78
CA TYR A 652 7.66 27.92 -24.43
C TYR A 652 9.03 27.63 -23.85
N ASN A 653 9.84 28.67 -23.87
CA ASN A 653 11.13 28.76 -23.21
C ASN A 653 10.92 28.48 -21.71
N TYR A 654 11.66 27.50 -21.16
CA TYR A 654 11.76 27.27 -19.73
C TYR A 654 12.32 28.54 -19.05
N GLY A 655 11.43 29.39 -18.55
CA GLY A 655 11.76 30.58 -17.78
C GLY A 655 11.02 30.53 -16.45
N SER A 656 11.72 30.10 -15.41
CA SER A 656 11.30 30.28 -14.02
C SER A 656 11.22 31.78 -13.70
N GLU A 657 10.05 32.39 -13.80
CA GLU A 657 9.82 33.77 -13.35
C GLU A 657 8.87 33.79 -12.15
N TYR A 658 9.47 33.97 -10.98
CA TYR A 658 8.78 34.30 -9.74
C TYR A 658 8.17 35.71 -9.84
N TYR A 659 6.85 35.82 -9.80
CA TYR A 659 6.18 37.12 -9.64
C TYR A 659 6.00 37.45 -8.15
N TYR A 660 6.69 38.49 -7.69
CA TYR A 660 6.44 39.13 -6.39
C TYR A 660 5.35 40.20 -6.56
N TYR A 661 4.27 40.12 -5.78
CA TYR A 661 3.32 41.23 -5.63
C TYR A 661 3.67 42.06 -4.39
N GLU A 662 4.17 43.29 -4.59
CA GLU A 662 4.25 44.31 -3.54
C GLU A 662 2.90 45.05 -3.43
N TYR A 663 2.18 44.89 -2.31
CA TYR A 663 1.03 45.72 -1.99
C TYR A 663 1.47 47.00 -1.26
N TYR A 664 1.33 48.16 -1.90
CA TYR A 664 1.40 49.45 -1.23
C TYR A 664 0.05 49.80 -0.61
N TYR A 665 0.03 49.91 0.72
CA TYR A 665 -1.06 50.53 1.49
C TYR A 665 -1.03 52.05 1.32
N THR A 666 -2.09 52.64 0.78
CA THR A 666 -2.40 54.06 0.98
C THR A 666 -3.75 54.19 1.69
N GLY A 667 -3.72 54.53 2.98
CA GLY A 667 -4.90 55.05 3.68
C GLY A 667 -5.05 56.57 3.47
N PRO A 668 -5.97 57.26 4.18
CA PRO A 668 -7.03 56.76 5.07
C PRO A 668 -8.41 56.65 4.41
#